data_AF-A0A973EIQ6-F1
#
_entry.id   AF-A0A973EIQ6-F1
#
_cell.length_a   1.000
_cell.length_b   1.000
_cell.length_c   1.000
_cell.angle_alpha   90.00
_cell.angle_beta   90.00
_cell.angle_gamma   90.00
#
_symmetry.space_group_name_H-M   'P 1'
#
loop_
_entity.id
_entity.type
_entity.pdbx_description
1 polymer ?
#
loop_
_entity_poly.entity_id
_entity_poly.type
_entity_poly.pdbx_seq_one_letter_code
_entity_poly.pdbx_strand_id
1 'polypeptide(L)'
;MNGRTASDVKHGRVFISHSNKDHAQAMALCSMLEHQGISCWIAPRDINPGASWASTIIEAISHCDIMVLLFSAHANASRQVLREVERALQRDRKILTYRIDDTSPQADMEYFLSTEQWLDARPGSGQHGPRELAQSVQRLLNESEAAVRQPGPATRRPNRKAAMGPRRWQIGVMFAVLLSLAVAIWNWVPRLDSETGQPAPMALTELQSIAVLPFENRSQTASIDWLSTALADMVITDLSQSETLRVLSNQELYSTVSQELIMAGTIAAPAKLEQLASEAGVGAVLSGSYAQLGERLQVSLSLTDVGSGQLLLSRRNAGPPDEIFDIVDALTQEVRVALRPDSSNVLDRDLKDVTTDSLAAYRLYAEGLQLDLQLKREAAIPLLERAVELDPSFAMAHARLGWIQENLGQVSESSSSFDAAFAHRERLPARERYLVEGLHFAQSWDRYHRAVESFEAALALDPSLHSARHQLATVLAKMERVDDAMEHWQRLREIGYDYPGVESGLANMLYARDREAEAERVLLEAARRQPDNAAVRLALSWYYVNAGKLDDGRRQISLAQELEPAGSSFLTQAEYRAALLQRDLDAAQARSDDLLTMPDAYAQWLGHTNAANLRVLEDQLTAALEQLQAAEAAYGSENAFTAMARLHRARVLLESGSPQAAAGLAQEAFTSGAGSWVSWEALFVMARALWAQGQAEQALELTDELRRQAELDGGPALQRLALRLEGYMAADSQRAVDAFEAAAELLTENGVQFHFQRLPDHAQTWYELGQAYLRAERYEAAATQFQQLIDSQIERIMAPLYYVRAYHGLGTAQAALGNTRAAADAYAQFLSYWPRGRFDSERVQEARAFMRVNAQLTQNLSR
;
A
#
# COMPACT_ATOMS: atom_id res chain seq x y z
N MET A 1 49.75 11.69 -16.62
CA MET A 1 49.17 12.44 -17.77
C MET A 1 47.75 11.98 -17.95
N ASN A 2 46.85 12.94 -18.17
CA ASN A 2 45.42 12.89 -17.90
C ASN A 2 44.66 11.81 -18.69
N GLY A 3 43.95 10.93 -17.98
CA GLY A 3 42.86 10.16 -18.57
C GLY A 3 41.64 11.07 -18.67
N ARG A 4 41.42 11.70 -19.82
CA ARG A 4 40.18 12.38 -20.17
C ARG A 4 39.84 12.08 -21.62
N THR A 5 38.57 11.76 -21.87
CA THR A 5 38.03 11.43 -23.19
C THR A 5 37.77 12.72 -23.99
N ALA A 6 37.71 12.61 -25.31
CA ALA A 6 37.37 13.73 -26.20
C ALA A 6 35.93 14.27 -25.98
N SER A 7 35.07 13.52 -25.27
CA SER A 7 33.70 13.93 -24.91
C SER A 7 33.65 14.99 -23.81
N ASP A 8 34.57 14.94 -22.85
CA ASP A 8 34.60 15.85 -21.68
C ASP A 8 35.01 17.28 -22.07
N VAL A 9 35.77 17.41 -23.15
CA VAL A 9 36.17 18.71 -23.71
C VAL A 9 35.01 19.36 -24.48
N LYS A 10 34.07 18.56 -25.00
CA LYS A 10 32.99 19.02 -25.89
C LYS A 10 31.76 19.56 -25.13
N HIS A 11 31.52 19.12 -23.89
CA HIS A 11 30.32 19.46 -23.11
C HIS A 11 30.57 20.44 -21.95
N GLY A 12 31.84 20.79 -21.67
CA GLY A 12 32.22 21.64 -20.54
C GLY A 12 32.06 20.95 -19.19
N ARG A 13 33.04 21.12 -18.29
CA ARG A 13 32.92 20.60 -16.91
C ARG A 13 31.93 21.41 -16.08
N VAL A 14 31.72 22.66 -16.45
CA VAL A 14 30.79 23.59 -15.80
C VAL A 14 29.73 24.03 -16.79
N PHE A 15 28.46 23.82 -16.44
CA PHE A 15 27.34 24.39 -17.17
C PHE A 15 26.93 25.73 -16.55
N ILE A 16 26.84 26.80 -17.36
CA ILE A 16 26.40 28.11 -16.86
C ILE A 16 24.94 28.32 -17.27
N SER A 17 24.05 28.36 -16.27
CA SER A 17 22.63 28.70 -16.48
C SER A 17 22.39 30.18 -16.19
N HIS A 18 21.74 30.87 -17.13
CA HIS A 18 21.46 32.30 -17.06
C HIS A 18 20.20 32.68 -17.87
N SER A 19 19.61 33.83 -17.57
CA SER A 19 18.57 34.41 -18.42
C SER A 19 19.17 35.05 -19.67
N ASN A 20 18.51 34.98 -20.82
CA ASN A 20 18.95 35.66 -22.06
C ASN A 20 19.22 37.17 -21.86
N LYS A 21 18.56 37.80 -20.88
CA LYS A 21 18.76 39.22 -20.53
C LYS A 21 20.08 39.49 -19.79
N ASP A 22 20.67 38.48 -19.16
CA ASP A 22 21.94 38.54 -18.40
C ASP A 22 23.11 37.95 -19.18
N HIS A 23 22.96 37.74 -20.49
CA HIS A 23 23.94 37.05 -21.31
C HIS A 23 25.32 37.72 -21.30
N ALA A 24 25.39 39.06 -21.23
CA ALA A 24 26.67 39.77 -21.17
C ALA A 24 27.45 39.45 -19.88
N GLN A 25 26.76 39.38 -18.74
CA GLN A 25 27.33 39.03 -17.44
C GLN A 25 27.73 37.55 -17.40
N ALA A 26 26.89 36.67 -17.94
CA ALA A 26 27.17 35.24 -18.04
C ALA A 26 28.39 34.94 -18.94
N MET A 27 28.53 35.66 -20.06
CA MET A 27 29.70 35.56 -20.95
C MET A 27 30.99 36.08 -20.32
N ALA A 28 30.92 37.18 -19.57
CA ALA A 28 32.06 37.69 -18.81
C ALA A 28 32.50 36.68 -17.73
N LEU A 29 31.53 36.06 -17.06
CA LEU A 29 31.78 35.01 -16.07
C LEU A 29 32.41 33.76 -16.70
N CYS A 30 31.86 33.30 -17.83
CA CYS A 30 32.37 32.18 -18.60
C CYS A 30 33.83 32.39 -19.02
N SER A 31 34.14 33.56 -19.61
CA SER A 31 35.50 33.91 -20.03
C SER A 31 36.50 33.93 -18.85
N MET A 32 36.05 34.38 -17.68
CA MET A 32 36.86 34.41 -16.47
C MET A 32 37.19 33.00 -15.95
N LEU A 33 36.21 32.10 -15.91
CA LEU A 33 36.42 30.70 -15.51
C LEU A 33 37.36 29.98 -16.49
N GLU A 34 37.19 30.22 -17.79
CA GLU A 34 38.04 29.64 -18.84
C GLU A 34 39.48 30.16 -18.76
N HIS A 35 39.70 31.43 -18.42
CA HIS A 35 41.05 31.97 -18.15
C HIS A 35 41.73 31.33 -16.93
N GLN A 36 40.96 30.74 -16.01
CA GLN A 36 41.48 29.94 -14.88
C GLN A 36 41.65 28.45 -15.23
N GLY A 37 41.42 28.04 -16.48
CA GLY A 37 41.58 26.68 -16.95
C GLY A 37 40.37 25.76 -16.71
N ILE A 38 39.20 26.32 -16.37
CA ILE A 38 37.96 25.59 -16.16
C ILE A 38 37.16 25.58 -17.47
N SER A 39 36.82 24.41 -18.02
CA SER A 39 36.00 24.36 -19.24
C SER A 39 34.54 24.63 -18.92
N CYS A 40 33.94 25.58 -19.62
CA CYS A 40 32.56 25.99 -19.44
C CYS A 40 31.73 25.70 -20.70
N TRP A 41 30.45 25.42 -20.48
CA TRP A 41 29.43 25.35 -21.52
C TRP A 41 28.35 26.40 -21.23
N ILE A 42 28.00 27.18 -22.25
CA ILE A 42 27.01 28.26 -22.15
C ILE A 42 26.23 28.41 -23.47
N ALA A 43 24.91 28.57 -23.36
CA ALA A 43 24.05 28.86 -24.50
C ALA A 43 24.05 30.37 -24.85
N PRO A 44 23.96 30.75 -26.13
CA PRO A 44 23.92 29.89 -27.33
C PRO A 44 25.30 29.57 -27.93
N ARG A 45 26.41 30.01 -27.30
CA ARG A 45 27.78 29.87 -27.82
C ARG A 45 28.12 28.43 -28.21
N ASP A 46 27.72 27.48 -27.37
CA ASP A 46 28.12 26.08 -27.50
C ASP A 46 27.02 25.20 -28.14
N ILE A 47 26.01 25.81 -28.75
CA ILE A 47 24.97 25.13 -29.53
C ILE A 47 25.38 25.13 -31.01
N ASN A 48 25.56 23.93 -31.59
CA ASN A 48 25.91 23.80 -33.00
C ASN A 48 24.79 24.31 -33.92
N PRO A 49 25.11 25.09 -34.98
CA PRO A 49 24.12 25.49 -35.99
C PRO A 49 23.42 24.25 -36.59
N GLY A 50 22.10 24.17 -36.44
CA GLY A 50 21.28 23.06 -36.95
C GLY A 50 20.94 21.94 -35.94
N ALA A 51 21.48 21.97 -34.72
CA ALA A 51 21.10 21.05 -33.65
C ALA A 51 19.83 21.52 -32.90
N SER A 52 19.07 20.60 -32.32
CA SER A 52 17.96 20.95 -31.42
C SER A 52 18.51 21.63 -30.17
N TRP A 53 18.05 22.86 -29.92
CA TRP A 53 18.50 23.67 -28.78
C TRP A 53 18.22 22.97 -27.45
N ALA A 54 17.03 22.38 -27.31
CA ALA A 54 16.62 21.74 -26.06
C ALA A 54 17.43 20.47 -25.78
N SER A 55 17.67 19.61 -26.78
CA SER A 55 18.43 18.37 -26.57
C SER A 55 19.89 18.64 -26.22
N THR A 56 20.50 19.66 -26.84
CA THR A 56 21.91 20.01 -26.61
C THR A 56 22.11 20.56 -25.20
N ILE A 57 21.18 21.38 -24.70
CA ILE A 57 21.20 21.88 -23.31
C ILE A 57 21.06 20.72 -22.32
N ILE A 58 20.12 19.79 -22.55
CA ILE A 58 19.91 18.63 -21.68
C ILE A 58 21.16 17.72 -21.65
N GLU A 59 21.77 17.48 -22.81
CA GLU A 59 22.99 16.70 -22.91
C GLU A 59 24.15 17.37 -22.17
N ALA A 60 24.30 18.70 -22.29
CA ALA A 60 25.33 19.45 -21.57
C ALA A 60 25.14 19.41 -20.04
N ILE A 61 23.91 19.61 -19.53
CA ILE A 61 23.61 19.47 -18.09
C ILE A 61 23.87 18.03 -17.62
N SER A 62 23.58 17.04 -18.46
CA SER A 62 23.80 15.64 -18.12
C SER A 62 25.28 15.29 -17.96
N HIS A 63 26.18 16.01 -18.63
CA HIS A 63 27.62 15.71 -18.66
C HIS A 63 28.49 16.71 -17.88
N CYS A 64 27.93 17.81 -17.38
CA CYS A 64 28.67 18.73 -16.53
C CYS A 64 28.89 18.12 -15.13
N ASP A 65 30.00 18.48 -14.49
CA ASP A 65 30.26 18.15 -13.09
C ASP A 65 29.51 19.10 -12.13
N ILE A 66 29.35 20.37 -12.54
CA ILE A 66 28.77 21.45 -11.73
C ILE A 66 27.94 22.37 -12.62
N MET A 67 26.76 22.77 -12.13
CA MET A 67 26.01 23.89 -12.68
C MET A 67 26.33 25.17 -11.90
N VAL A 68 26.69 26.24 -12.58
CA VAL A 68 26.76 27.60 -12.02
C VAL A 68 25.51 28.35 -12.44
N LEU A 69 24.66 28.69 -11.48
CA LEU A 69 23.45 29.48 -11.71
C LEU A 69 23.76 30.96 -11.51
N LEU A 70 23.69 31.75 -12.59
CA LEU A 70 23.74 33.21 -12.50
C LEU A 70 22.38 33.75 -12.07
N PHE A 71 22.23 34.02 -10.77
CA PHE A 71 20.95 34.38 -10.17
C PHE A 71 20.71 35.90 -10.19
N SER A 72 19.62 36.31 -10.83
CA SER A 72 19.15 37.69 -11.02
C SER A 72 17.62 37.73 -11.02
N ALA A 73 17.02 38.92 -11.02
CA ALA A 73 15.59 39.13 -11.26
C ALA A 73 15.10 38.46 -12.56
N HIS A 74 15.94 38.46 -13.59
CA HIS A 74 15.61 37.89 -14.90
C HIS A 74 15.75 36.38 -14.95
N ALA A 75 16.68 35.80 -14.18
CA ALA A 75 16.82 34.35 -14.03
C ALA A 75 15.69 33.79 -13.15
N ASN A 76 15.36 34.49 -12.06
CA ASN A 76 14.28 34.13 -11.14
C ASN A 76 12.91 34.09 -11.83
N ALA A 77 12.67 34.98 -12.81
CA ALA A 77 11.45 34.99 -13.61
C ALA A 77 11.48 34.10 -14.87
N SER A 78 12.58 33.37 -15.13
CA SER A 78 12.75 32.59 -16.36
C SER A 78 12.35 31.13 -16.16
N ARG A 79 11.25 30.72 -16.81
CA ARG A 79 10.82 29.30 -16.85
C ARG A 79 11.88 28.37 -17.44
N GLN A 80 12.72 28.87 -18.34
CA GLN A 80 13.79 28.07 -18.94
C GLN A 80 14.92 27.81 -17.93
N VAL A 81 15.31 28.81 -17.15
CA VAL A 81 16.34 28.67 -16.10
C VAL A 81 15.85 27.72 -15.01
N LEU A 82 14.58 27.86 -14.59
CA LEU A 82 13.96 26.95 -13.61
C LEU A 82 14.03 25.48 -14.05
N ARG A 83 13.72 25.20 -15.32
CA ARG A 83 13.82 23.85 -15.90
C ARG A 83 15.26 23.33 -15.91
N GLU A 84 16.24 24.19 -16.16
CA GLU A 84 17.65 23.78 -16.15
C GLU A 84 18.11 23.42 -14.73
N VAL A 85 17.72 24.21 -13.72
CA VAL A 85 17.98 23.94 -12.30
C VAL A 85 17.32 22.62 -11.87
N GLU A 86 16.05 22.43 -12.19
CA GLU A 86 15.32 21.19 -11.90
C GLU A 86 16.01 19.96 -12.53
N ARG A 87 16.45 20.08 -13.79
CA ARG A 87 17.16 19.01 -14.50
C ARG A 87 18.53 18.70 -13.91
N ALA A 88 19.26 19.71 -13.43
CA ALA A 88 20.52 19.51 -12.75
C ALA A 88 20.33 18.72 -11.45
N LEU A 89 19.31 19.05 -10.65
CA LEU A 89 18.96 18.32 -9.43
C LEU A 89 18.51 16.88 -9.70
N GLN A 90 17.67 16.65 -10.71
CA GLN A 90 17.24 15.30 -11.13
C GLN A 90 18.42 14.40 -11.55
N ARG A 91 19.56 14.98 -11.92
CA ARG A 91 20.78 14.27 -12.34
C ARG A 91 21.90 14.33 -11.30
N ASP A 92 21.56 14.70 -10.06
CA ASP A 92 22.49 14.81 -8.93
C ASP A 92 23.72 15.69 -9.26
N ARG A 93 23.48 16.80 -9.98
CA ARG A 93 24.52 17.79 -10.32
C ARG A 93 24.57 18.85 -9.25
N LYS A 94 25.78 19.12 -8.73
CA LYS A 94 26.01 20.20 -7.75
C LYS A 94 25.67 21.55 -8.39
N ILE A 95 24.88 22.36 -7.69
CA ILE A 95 24.49 23.70 -8.14
C ILE A 95 25.23 24.73 -7.27
N LEU A 96 25.92 25.67 -7.92
CA LEU A 96 26.54 26.80 -7.25
C LEU A 96 25.86 28.09 -7.68
N THR A 97 25.11 28.70 -6.75
CA THR A 97 24.32 29.90 -7.02
C THR A 97 25.19 31.15 -6.86
N TYR A 98 25.32 31.93 -7.95
CA TYR A 98 26.05 33.19 -7.98
C TYR A 98 25.08 34.35 -8.17
N ARG A 99 24.79 35.07 -7.09
CA ARG A 99 23.81 36.16 -7.05
C ARG A 99 24.42 37.48 -7.50
N ILE A 100 23.76 38.17 -8.43
CA ILE A 100 24.20 39.46 -8.99
C ILE A 100 23.29 40.66 -8.67
N ASP A 101 22.09 40.44 -8.12
CA ASP A 101 21.19 41.50 -7.65
C ASP A 101 20.46 41.14 -6.33
N ASP A 102 19.60 42.03 -5.83
CA ASP A 102 18.90 41.89 -4.54
C ASP A 102 17.59 41.08 -4.60
N THR A 103 17.33 40.38 -5.70
CA THR A 103 16.07 39.63 -5.84
C THR A 103 16.05 38.43 -4.89
N SER A 104 14.92 38.20 -4.21
CA SER A 104 14.67 36.95 -3.48
C SER A 104 14.05 35.90 -4.42
N PRO A 105 14.42 34.61 -4.31
CA PRO A 105 13.76 33.52 -5.05
C PRO A 105 12.24 33.59 -4.94
N GLN A 106 11.54 33.35 -6.05
CA GLN A 106 10.10 33.08 -6.01
C GLN A 106 9.86 31.65 -5.51
N ALA A 107 8.66 31.33 -5.02
CA ALA A 107 8.33 30.04 -4.39
C ALA A 107 8.88 28.81 -5.14
N ASP A 108 8.71 28.76 -6.47
CA ASP A 108 9.19 27.67 -7.32
C ASP A 108 10.73 27.54 -7.31
N MET A 109 11.45 28.66 -7.29
CA MET A 109 12.92 28.69 -7.27
C MET A 109 13.46 28.54 -5.84
N GLU A 110 12.73 29.04 -4.83
CA GLU A 110 13.06 28.91 -3.41
C GLU A 110 13.07 27.46 -2.97
N TYR A 111 12.11 26.65 -3.45
CA TYR A 111 12.06 25.22 -3.24
C TYR A 111 13.39 24.54 -3.60
N PHE A 112 13.92 24.82 -4.79
CA PHE A 112 15.16 24.20 -5.30
C PHE A 112 16.44 24.79 -4.69
N LEU A 113 16.46 26.07 -4.31
CA LEU A 113 17.66 26.74 -3.80
C LEU A 113 17.75 26.81 -2.26
N SER A 114 16.75 26.29 -1.55
CA SER A 114 16.62 26.34 -0.08
C SER A 114 17.77 25.67 0.68
N THR A 115 18.47 24.73 0.04
CA THR A 115 19.55 23.92 0.63
C THR A 115 20.94 24.27 0.10
N GLU A 116 21.05 25.23 -0.83
CA GLU A 116 22.29 25.52 -1.57
C GLU A 116 23.13 26.66 -0.96
N GLN A 117 24.46 26.61 -1.16
CA GLN A 117 25.37 27.67 -0.73
C GLN A 117 25.39 28.84 -1.74
N TRP A 118 25.10 30.07 -1.28
CA TRP A 118 25.08 31.27 -2.11
C TRP A 118 26.44 31.98 -2.13
N LEU A 119 26.89 32.39 -3.33
CA LEU A 119 27.97 33.36 -3.50
C LEU A 119 27.40 34.70 -3.95
N ASP A 120 27.67 35.74 -3.17
CA ASP A 120 27.01 37.04 -3.29
C ASP A 120 27.92 38.15 -3.85
N ALA A 121 27.72 38.48 -5.12
CA ALA A 121 28.55 39.43 -5.86
C ALA A 121 27.95 40.85 -5.98
N ARG A 122 26.99 41.19 -5.12
CA ARG A 122 26.37 42.53 -5.11
C ARG A 122 27.40 43.64 -4.88
N PRO A 123 27.25 44.83 -5.53
CA PRO A 123 28.11 45.97 -5.29
C PRO A 123 28.08 46.38 -3.80
N GLY A 124 29.22 46.24 -3.10
CA GLY A 124 29.33 46.56 -1.67
C GLY A 124 29.16 45.38 -0.70
N SER A 125 28.86 44.15 -1.17
CA SER A 125 28.77 42.96 -0.31
C SER A 125 30.10 42.54 0.31
N GLY A 126 31.22 43.00 -0.26
CA GLY A 126 32.58 42.81 0.27
C GLY A 126 33.05 41.36 0.38
N GLN A 127 32.21 40.37 0.00
CA GLN A 127 32.46 38.99 0.41
C GLN A 127 32.61 37.96 -0.70
N HIS A 128 32.12 38.10 -1.93
CA HIS A 128 32.34 37.04 -2.94
C HIS A 128 32.43 37.60 -4.37
N GLY A 129 33.64 37.99 -4.80
CA GLY A 129 33.89 38.43 -6.18
C GLY A 129 34.12 37.27 -7.18
N PRO A 130 34.27 37.56 -8.48
CA PRO A 130 34.47 36.54 -9.53
C PRO A 130 35.62 35.56 -9.26
N ARG A 131 36.68 36.01 -8.56
CA ARG A 131 37.81 35.15 -8.17
C ARG A 131 37.42 34.05 -7.17
N GLU A 132 36.50 34.33 -6.26
CA GLU A 132 36.07 33.36 -5.25
C GLU A 132 35.13 32.31 -5.83
N LEU A 133 34.29 32.72 -6.78
CA LEU A 133 33.53 31.78 -7.58
C LEU A 133 34.45 30.79 -8.30
N ALA A 134 35.51 31.26 -8.95
CA ALA A 134 36.48 30.37 -9.60
C ALA A 134 37.16 29.40 -8.61
N GLN A 135 37.51 29.87 -7.41
CA GLN A 135 38.09 29.01 -6.36
C GLN A 135 37.11 27.96 -5.85
N SER A 136 35.84 28.33 -5.64
CA SER A 136 34.79 27.41 -5.19
C SER A 136 34.48 26.36 -6.25
N VAL A 137 34.35 26.76 -7.52
CA VAL A 137 34.19 25.84 -8.65
C VAL A 137 35.38 24.88 -8.72
N GLN A 138 36.62 25.37 -8.65
CA GLN A 138 37.80 24.50 -8.71
C GLN A 138 37.87 23.50 -7.54
N ARG A 139 37.47 23.91 -6.33
CA ARG A 139 37.41 23.03 -5.16
C ARG A 139 36.40 21.89 -5.39
N LEU A 140 35.20 22.24 -5.83
CA LEU A 140 34.14 21.27 -6.11
C LEU A 140 34.52 20.30 -7.24
N LEU A 141 35.20 20.78 -8.29
CA LEU A 141 35.70 19.94 -9.37
C LEU A 141 36.78 18.95 -8.90
N ASN A 142 37.63 19.36 -7.96
CA ASN A 142 38.65 18.50 -7.37
C ASN A 142 38.04 17.45 -6.42
N GLU A 143 36.99 17.80 -5.68
CA GLU A 143 36.23 16.85 -4.85
C GLU A 143 35.54 15.78 -5.70
N SER A 144 34.92 16.19 -6.81
CA SER A 144 34.31 15.26 -7.77
C SER A 144 35.34 14.28 -8.32
N GLU A 145 36.53 14.76 -8.69
CA GLU A 145 37.63 13.90 -9.16
C GLU A 145 38.20 12.97 -8.07
N ALA A 146 38.17 13.37 -6.80
CA ALA A 146 38.64 12.56 -5.68
C ALA A 146 37.65 11.45 -5.30
N ALA A 147 36.33 11.70 -5.42
CA ALA A 147 35.28 10.72 -5.17
C ALA A 147 35.31 9.55 -6.17
N VAL A 148 35.61 9.83 -7.44
CA VAL A 148 35.73 8.81 -8.50
C VAL A 148 36.97 7.91 -8.32
N ARG A 149 37.97 8.33 -7.52
CA ARG A 149 39.25 7.61 -7.33
C ARG A 149 39.33 6.71 -6.09
N GLN A 150 38.31 6.63 -5.24
CA GLN A 150 38.32 5.73 -4.07
C GLN A 150 37.50 4.45 -4.31
N PRO A 151 38.07 3.24 -4.13
CA PRO A 151 37.29 2.02 -4.04
C PRO A 151 36.62 1.94 -2.65
N GLY A 152 35.30 1.68 -2.63
CA GLY A 152 34.47 1.67 -1.42
C GLY A 152 34.90 0.65 -0.33
N PRO A 153 34.48 0.86 0.93
CA PRO A 153 35.03 0.12 2.07
C PRO A 153 34.42 -1.29 2.20
N ALA A 154 35.29 -2.28 2.41
CA ALA A 154 34.94 -3.66 2.70
C ALA A 154 34.25 -3.80 4.07
N THR A 155 33.13 -4.52 4.10
CA THR A 155 32.39 -4.90 5.32
C THR A 155 33.23 -5.83 6.20
N ARG A 156 33.42 -5.43 7.46
CA ARG A 156 34.24 -6.13 8.46
C ARG A 156 33.37 -7.14 9.22
N ARG A 157 33.59 -8.45 9.03
CA ARG A 157 33.10 -9.50 9.94
C ARG A 157 33.98 -9.61 11.19
N PRO A 158 33.43 -9.95 12.37
CA PRO A 158 34.19 -9.96 13.61
C PRO A 158 35.12 -11.17 13.72
N ASN A 159 36.26 -10.89 14.34
CA ASN A 159 37.46 -11.71 14.42
C ASN A 159 37.31 -12.81 15.50
N ARG A 160 37.31 -14.10 15.11
CA ARG A 160 37.55 -15.22 16.03
C ARG A 160 39.03 -15.63 15.97
N LYS A 161 39.70 -15.57 17.12
CA LYS A 161 41.13 -15.86 17.31
C LYS A 161 41.48 -17.32 16.98
N ALA A 162 42.73 -17.47 16.55
CA ALA A 162 43.38 -18.63 15.94
C ALA A 162 43.80 -19.77 16.90
N ALA A 163 43.84 -20.99 16.34
CA ALA A 163 44.84 -22.07 16.49
C ALA A 163 44.43 -23.16 15.46
N MET A 164 45.24 -23.91 14.70
CA MET A 164 46.62 -24.39 14.82
C MET A 164 46.99 -25.15 13.51
N GLY A 165 48.21 -25.01 13.00
CA GLY A 165 49.02 -26.09 12.37
C GLY A 165 48.72 -26.63 10.94
N PRO A 166 49.73 -27.22 10.25
CA PRO A 166 49.78 -27.31 8.79
C PRO A 166 49.52 -28.73 8.24
N ARG A 167 48.82 -28.86 7.09
CA ARG A 167 48.87 -30.10 6.28
C ARG A 167 48.44 -29.88 4.83
N ARG A 168 49.42 -29.56 3.97
CA ARG A 168 49.33 -29.26 2.53
C ARG A 168 49.07 -30.47 1.59
N TRP A 169 48.51 -31.58 2.08
CA TRP A 169 48.35 -32.80 1.24
C TRP A 169 46.90 -33.16 0.88
N GLN A 170 45.90 -32.45 1.41
CA GLN A 170 44.48 -32.72 1.09
C GLN A 170 43.97 -31.98 -0.16
N ILE A 171 44.67 -30.94 -0.63
CA ILE A 171 44.25 -30.15 -1.81
C ILE A 171 44.47 -30.93 -3.12
N GLY A 172 45.47 -31.82 -3.18
CA GLY A 172 45.77 -32.61 -4.38
C GLY A 172 44.70 -33.64 -4.72
N VAL A 173 44.09 -34.27 -3.71
CA VAL A 173 43.04 -35.29 -3.92
C VAL A 173 41.73 -34.63 -4.38
N MET A 174 41.43 -33.43 -3.86
CA MET A 174 40.23 -32.68 -4.26
C MET A 174 40.33 -32.15 -5.69
N PHE A 175 41.53 -31.76 -6.14
CA PHE A 175 41.77 -31.35 -7.52
C PHE A 175 41.62 -32.51 -8.51
N ALA A 176 42.07 -33.72 -8.14
CA ALA A 176 41.93 -34.90 -8.99
C ALA A 176 40.46 -35.33 -9.19
N VAL A 177 39.65 -35.24 -8.13
CA VAL A 177 38.21 -35.55 -8.19
C VAL A 177 37.45 -34.52 -9.03
N LEU A 178 37.77 -33.24 -8.88
CA LEU A 178 37.17 -32.16 -9.68
C LEU A 178 37.56 -32.25 -11.16
N LEU A 179 38.80 -32.65 -11.47
CA LEU A 179 39.25 -32.83 -12.85
C LEU A 179 38.56 -34.04 -13.52
N SER A 180 38.34 -35.13 -12.77
CA SER A 180 37.58 -36.28 -13.28
C SER A 180 36.10 -35.96 -13.55
N LEU A 181 35.48 -35.10 -12.71
CA LEU A 181 34.11 -34.63 -12.93
C LEU A 181 34.02 -33.71 -14.17
N ALA A 182 35.01 -32.84 -14.37
CA ALA A 182 35.06 -31.93 -15.52
C ALA A 182 35.21 -32.69 -16.86
N VAL A 183 36.00 -33.78 -16.88
CA VAL A 183 36.15 -34.63 -18.07
C VAL A 183 34.88 -35.45 -18.35
N ALA A 184 34.17 -35.89 -17.32
CA ALA A 184 32.89 -36.58 -17.48
C ALA A 184 31.81 -35.65 -18.06
N ILE A 185 31.76 -34.39 -17.59
CA ILE A 185 30.85 -33.36 -18.11
C ILE A 185 31.21 -32.98 -19.55
N TRP A 186 32.52 -32.85 -19.87
CA TRP A 186 33.00 -32.54 -21.22
C TRP A 186 32.65 -33.62 -22.26
N ASN A 187 32.53 -34.88 -21.85
CA ASN A 187 32.14 -35.98 -22.72
C ASN A 187 30.62 -36.19 -22.84
N TRP A 188 29.81 -35.49 -22.03
CA TRP A 188 28.34 -35.59 -22.02
C TRP A 188 27.62 -34.38 -22.62
N VAL A 189 28.34 -33.30 -22.94
CA VAL A 189 27.80 -32.16 -23.69
C VAL A 189 27.94 -32.45 -25.19
N PRO A 190 26.84 -32.55 -25.96
CA PRO A 190 26.94 -32.73 -27.41
C PRO A 190 27.63 -31.51 -28.03
N ARG A 191 28.70 -31.76 -28.78
CA ARG A 191 29.46 -30.73 -29.50
C ARG A 191 28.60 -30.18 -30.63
N LEU A 192 28.23 -28.91 -30.54
CA LEU A 192 27.68 -28.15 -31.65
C LEU A 192 28.84 -27.79 -32.59
N ASP A 193 28.86 -28.41 -33.76
CA ASP A 193 29.73 -28.02 -34.86
C ASP A 193 29.36 -26.61 -35.32
N SER A 194 30.37 -25.74 -35.40
CA SER A 194 30.25 -24.39 -35.93
C SER A 194 30.22 -24.44 -37.46
N GLU A 195 29.04 -24.51 -38.06
CA GLU A 195 28.85 -24.06 -39.43
C GLU A 195 28.57 -22.56 -39.45
N THR A 196 29.41 -21.84 -40.19
CA THR A 196 29.19 -20.46 -40.59
C THR A 196 27.94 -20.36 -41.47
N GLY A 197 26.78 -20.19 -40.86
CA GLY A 197 25.52 -19.87 -41.51
C GLY A 197 25.00 -18.52 -41.00
N GLN A 198 24.41 -17.73 -41.89
CA GLN A 198 23.66 -16.50 -41.56
C GLN A 198 22.75 -16.72 -40.33
N PRO A 199 22.48 -15.71 -39.50
CA PRO A 199 21.63 -15.88 -38.32
C PRO A 199 20.28 -16.46 -38.78
N ALA A 200 19.99 -17.68 -38.34
CA ALA A 200 18.69 -18.28 -38.54
C ALA A 200 17.66 -17.40 -37.81
N PRO A 201 16.49 -17.12 -38.40
CA PRO A 201 15.41 -16.48 -37.67
C PRO A 201 15.11 -17.32 -36.43
N MET A 202 15.12 -16.65 -35.28
CA MET A 202 14.73 -17.21 -34.00
C MET A 202 13.38 -17.92 -34.17
N ALA A 203 13.28 -19.19 -33.78
CA ALA A 203 12.04 -19.93 -33.92
C ALA A 203 10.96 -19.28 -33.03
N LEU A 204 9.76 -19.10 -33.59
CA LEU A 204 8.55 -18.51 -32.98
C LEU A 204 8.06 -19.19 -31.67
N THR A 205 8.81 -20.15 -31.14
CA THR A 205 8.42 -21.05 -30.04
C THR A 205 8.69 -20.47 -28.65
N GLU A 206 9.41 -19.35 -28.51
CA GLU A 206 9.75 -18.72 -27.22
C GLU A 206 8.88 -17.50 -26.84
N LEU A 207 7.97 -17.05 -27.71
CA LEU A 207 7.06 -15.93 -27.39
C LEU A 207 5.97 -16.38 -26.42
N GLN A 208 6.23 -16.26 -25.12
CA GLN A 208 5.26 -16.60 -24.07
C GLN A 208 4.41 -15.42 -23.60
N SER A 209 4.70 -14.17 -24.04
CA SER A 209 4.00 -12.97 -23.59
C SER A 209 3.81 -11.90 -24.68
N ILE A 210 2.62 -11.27 -24.71
CA ILE A 210 2.28 -10.14 -25.60
C ILE A 210 1.81 -8.95 -24.77
N ALA A 211 2.25 -7.75 -25.12
CA ALA A 211 1.66 -6.49 -24.68
C ALA A 211 0.69 -5.96 -25.75
N VAL A 212 -0.56 -5.65 -25.36
CA VAL A 212 -1.56 -5.06 -26.28
C VAL A 212 -1.68 -3.57 -26.01
N LEU A 213 -1.40 -2.74 -27.01
CA LEU A 213 -1.45 -1.28 -26.90
C LEU A 213 -2.83 -0.71 -27.27
N PRO A 214 -3.18 0.51 -26.82
CA PRO A 214 -4.39 1.21 -27.28
C PRO A 214 -4.35 1.40 -28.79
N PHE A 215 -5.50 1.23 -29.45
CA PHE A 215 -5.59 1.35 -30.90
C PHE A 215 -5.66 2.82 -31.31
N GLU A 216 -4.99 3.18 -32.41
CA GLU A 216 -5.02 4.55 -32.94
C GLU A 216 -6.31 4.83 -33.72
N ASN A 217 -7.02 5.91 -33.38
CA ASN A 217 -8.11 6.40 -34.20
C ASN A 217 -7.57 7.11 -35.45
N ARG A 218 -7.82 6.54 -36.63
CA ARG A 218 -7.50 7.15 -37.93
C ARG A 218 -8.71 7.84 -38.58
N SER A 219 -9.84 7.83 -37.90
CA SER A 219 -11.00 8.65 -38.22
C SER A 219 -10.83 9.98 -37.52
N GLN A 220 -11.02 11.10 -38.21
CA GLN A 220 -11.02 12.42 -37.58
C GLN A 220 -12.33 12.69 -36.81
N THR A 221 -12.81 11.69 -36.05
CA THR A 221 -14.14 11.65 -35.46
C THR A 221 -14.04 11.21 -34.00
N ALA A 222 -14.23 12.18 -33.09
CA ALA A 222 -14.10 11.95 -31.65
C ALA A 222 -15.18 11.03 -31.05
N SER A 223 -16.34 10.86 -31.72
CA SER A 223 -17.44 10.04 -31.19
C SER A 223 -17.11 8.54 -31.09
N ILE A 224 -15.99 8.10 -31.66
CA ILE A 224 -15.51 6.73 -31.60
C ILE A 224 -14.15 6.61 -30.91
N ASP A 225 -13.68 7.65 -30.20
CA ASP A 225 -12.40 7.60 -29.47
C ASP A 225 -12.39 6.53 -28.37
N TRP A 226 -13.56 6.21 -27.81
CA TRP A 226 -13.74 5.12 -26.85
C TRP A 226 -13.27 3.75 -27.39
N LEU A 227 -13.28 3.55 -28.72
CA LEU A 227 -12.80 2.32 -29.36
C LEU A 227 -11.30 2.08 -29.20
N SER A 228 -10.51 3.11 -28.89
CA SER A 228 -9.06 2.99 -28.72
C SER A 228 -8.70 1.98 -27.63
N THR A 229 -9.22 2.19 -26.43
CA THR A 229 -9.02 1.30 -25.28
C THR A 229 -9.97 0.11 -25.29
N ALA A 230 -11.18 0.26 -25.85
CA ALA A 230 -12.14 -0.84 -25.95
C ALA A 230 -11.66 -1.95 -26.89
N LEU A 231 -11.11 -1.63 -28.07
CA LEU A 231 -10.54 -2.64 -28.98
C LEU A 231 -9.35 -3.36 -28.35
N ALA A 232 -8.52 -2.63 -27.60
CA ALA A 232 -7.42 -3.23 -26.86
C ALA A 232 -7.96 -4.21 -25.80
N ASP A 233 -8.95 -3.80 -25.00
CA ASP A 233 -9.60 -4.65 -23.99
C ASP A 233 -10.23 -5.90 -24.62
N MET A 234 -10.99 -5.77 -25.71
CA MET A 234 -11.56 -6.88 -26.47
C MET A 234 -10.49 -7.88 -26.94
N VAL A 235 -9.40 -7.37 -27.53
CA VAL A 235 -8.26 -8.19 -27.98
C VAL A 235 -7.57 -8.87 -26.81
N ILE A 236 -7.43 -8.18 -25.67
CA ILE A 236 -6.85 -8.75 -24.46
C ILE A 236 -7.73 -9.89 -23.96
N THR A 237 -9.02 -9.66 -23.75
CA THR A 237 -9.96 -10.67 -23.25
C THR A 237 -9.95 -11.90 -24.15
N ASP A 238 -10.02 -11.72 -25.46
CA ASP A 238 -10.04 -12.85 -26.38
C ASP A 238 -8.72 -13.63 -26.41
N LEU A 239 -7.57 -12.95 -26.51
CA LEU A 239 -6.26 -13.63 -26.49
C LEU A 239 -5.97 -14.30 -25.14
N SER A 240 -6.54 -13.79 -24.05
CA SER A 240 -6.38 -14.32 -22.69
C SER A 240 -7.19 -15.60 -22.44
N GLN A 241 -8.04 -16.03 -23.38
CA GLN A 241 -8.67 -17.35 -23.34
C GLN A 241 -7.64 -18.48 -23.48
N SER A 242 -6.47 -18.20 -24.08
CA SER A 242 -5.39 -19.16 -24.18
C SER A 242 -4.67 -19.37 -22.86
N GLU A 243 -4.66 -20.60 -22.35
CA GLU A 243 -3.89 -20.97 -21.15
C GLU A 243 -2.36 -20.86 -21.33
N THR A 244 -1.91 -20.70 -22.57
CA THR A 244 -0.48 -20.79 -22.90
C THR A 244 0.14 -19.48 -23.36
N LEU A 245 -0.70 -18.45 -23.54
CA LEU A 245 -0.30 -17.12 -23.98
C LEU A 245 -0.54 -16.14 -22.84
N ARG A 246 0.53 -15.52 -22.35
CA ARG A 246 0.42 -14.46 -21.36
C ARG A 246 0.11 -13.14 -22.07
N VAL A 247 -0.98 -12.49 -21.72
CA VAL A 247 -1.39 -11.22 -22.34
C VAL A 247 -1.35 -10.12 -21.28
N LEU A 248 -0.43 -9.18 -21.44
CA LEU A 248 -0.33 -8.00 -20.59
C LEU A 248 -1.30 -6.94 -21.10
N SER A 249 -2.19 -6.52 -20.21
CA SER A 249 -3.16 -5.48 -20.45
C SER A 249 -2.57 -4.09 -20.36
N ASN A 250 -3.28 -3.12 -20.93
CA ASN A 250 -2.98 -1.70 -20.74
C ASN A 250 -2.92 -1.31 -19.25
N GLN A 251 -3.83 -1.82 -18.42
CA GLN A 251 -3.86 -1.50 -16.99
C GLN A 251 -2.61 -2.00 -16.26
N GLU A 252 -2.09 -3.17 -16.64
CA GLU A 252 -0.85 -3.73 -16.09
C GLU A 252 0.38 -2.96 -16.59
N LEU A 253 0.42 -2.58 -17.88
CA LEU A 253 1.46 -1.72 -18.45
C LEU A 253 1.47 -0.34 -17.79
N TYR A 254 0.30 0.27 -17.58
CA TYR A 254 0.16 1.56 -16.89
C TYR A 254 0.51 1.46 -15.42
N SER A 255 0.28 0.32 -14.77
CA SER A 255 0.65 0.14 -13.37
C SER A 255 2.16 0.06 -13.12
N THR A 256 2.96 -0.14 -14.17
CA THR A 256 4.44 -0.04 -14.17
C THR A 256 4.91 1.43 -14.24
N VAL A 257 3.98 2.37 -14.43
CA VAL A 257 4.24 3.79 -14.65
C VAL A 257 3.71 4.61 -13.47
N SER A 258 4.44 5.65 -13.10
CA SER A 258 4.03 6.61 -12.07
C SER A 258 2.67 7.26 -12.38
N GLN A 259 1.87 7.50 -11.33
CA GLN A 259 0.55 8.16 -11.39
C GLN A 259 0.50 9.46 -12.23
N GLU A 260 1.61 10.18 -12.42
CA GLU A 260 1.70 11.37 -13.27
C GLU A 260 1.18 11.16 -14.71
N LEU A 261 1.42 9.99 -15.30
CA LEU A 261 0.96 9.68 -16.68
C LEU A 261 -0.53 9.33 -16.73
N ILE A 262 -1.08 8.81 -15.63
CA ILE A 262 -2.50 8.52 -15.46
C ILE A 262 -3.29 9.83 -15.24
N MET A 263 -2.74 10.75 -14.45
CA MET A 263 -3.32 12.07 -14.14
C MET A 263 -3.27 13.05 -15.33
N ALA A 264 -2.31 12.91 -16.25
CA ALA A 264 -2.18 13.78 -17.42
C ALA A 264 -3.26 13.56 -18.49
N GLY A 265 -4.19 12.61 -18.30
CA GLY A 265 -5.32 12.34 -19.22
C GLY A 265 -4.89 12.02 -20.65
N THR A 266 -3.61 11.72 -20.85
CA THR A 266 -3.00 11.45 -22.15
C THR A 266 -2.60 10.00 -22.15
N ILE A 267 -3.25 9.22 -23.02
CA ILE A 267 -2.72 7.92 -23.46
C ILE A 267 -1.24 8.16 -23.74
N ALA A 268 -0.36 7.51 -22.99
CA ALA A 268 1.07 7.70 -23.14
C ALA A 268 1.42 7.57 -24.62
N ALA A 269 2.28 8.44 -25.15
CA ALA A 269 2.65 8.40 -26.56
C ALA A 269 3.03 6.95 -26.93
N PRO A 270 2.60 6.40 -28.09
CA PRO A 270 2.81 5.00 -28.43
C PRO A 270 4.27 4.52 -28.22
N ALA A 271 5.26 5.38 -28.53
CA ALA A 271 6.68 5.12 -28.28
C ALA A 271 7.04 4.86 -26.81
N LYS A 272 6.35 5.49 -25.86
CA LYS A 272 6.54 5.25 -24.42
C LYS A 272 5.92 3.93 -23.99
N LEU A 273 4.76 3.56 -24.56
CA LEU A 273 4.12 2.27 -24.28
C LEU A 273 4.91 1.09 -24.87
N GLU A 274 5.48 1.25 -26.06
CA GLU A 274 6.41 0.27 -26.65
C GLU A 274 7.66 0.10 -25.79
N GLN A 275 8.22 1.21 -25.29
CA GLN A 275 9.34 1.17 -24.34
C GLN A 275 8.96 0.41 -23.06
N LEU A 276 7.79 0.69 -22.48
CA LEU A 276 7.32 0.04 -21.26
C LEU A 276 7.05 -1.46 -21.46
N ALA A 277 6.49 -1.82 -22.61
CA ALA A 277 6.32 -3.22 -22.99
C ALA A 277 7.68 -3.94 -23.07
N SER A 278 8.69 -3.28 -23.66
CA SER A 278 10.06 -3.81 -23.67
C SER A 278 10.66 -3.93 -22.27
N GLU A 279 10.44 -2.96 -21.38
CA GLU A 279 10.90 -2.99 -20.00
C GLU A 279 10.18 -4.07 -19.17
N ALA A 280 8.91 -4.34 -19.45
CA ALA A 280 8.11 -5.40 -18.85
C ALA A 280 8.52 -6.81 -19.29
N GLY A 281 9.49 -6.93 -20.21
CA GLY A 281 10.03 -8.21 -20.68
C GLY A 281 9.03 -9.01 -21.52
N VAL A 282 8.12 -8.35 -22.25
CA VAL A 282 7.22 -9.05 -23.17
C VAL A 282 7.96 -9.48 -24.44
N GLY A 283 7.57 -10.64 -24.98
CA GLY A 283 8.14 -11.16 -26.21
C GLY A 283 7.70 -10.39 -27.45
N ALA A 284 6.43 -9.96 -27.49
CA ALA A 284 5.87 -9.23 -28.63
C ALA A 284 4.96 -8.07 -28.20
N VAL A 285 4.82 -7.08 -29.07
CA VAL A 285 3.89 -5.95 -28.92
C VAL A 285 2.85 -6.01 -30.03
N LEU A 286 1.58 -5.93 -29.64
CA LEU A 286 0.45 -5.79 -30.54
C LEU A 286 -0.01 -4.33 -30.55
N SER A 287 0.20 -3.68 -31.69
CA SER A 287 -0.26 -2.33 -31.99
C SER A 287 -1.43 -2.40 -32.97
N GLY A 288 -2.33 -1.42 -32.94
CA GLY A 288 -3.46 -1.40 -33.86
C GLY A 288 -3.98 -0.02 -34.20
N SER A 289 -4.84 0.05 -35.21
CA SER A 289 -5.53 1.26 -35.61
C SER A 289 -6.93 0.93 -36.15
N TYR A 290 -7.83 1.89 -36.06
CA TYR A 290 -9.19 1.76 -36.56
C TYR A 290 -9.63 3.00 -37.34
N ALA A 291 -10.50 2.80 -38.33
CA ALA A 291 -11.07 3.86 -39.14
C ALA A 291 -12.54 3.56 -39.51
N GLN A 292 -13.44 4.52 -39.30
CA GLN A 292 -14.80 4.47 -39.80
C GLN A 292 -14.83 4.98 -41.24
N LEU A 293 -15.20 4.10 -42.18
CA LEU A 293 -15.29 4.37 -43.61
C LEU A 293 -16.73 4.15 -44.08
N GLY A 294 -17.53 5.21 -44.05
CA GLY A 294 -18.97 5.12 -44.29
C GLY A 294 -19.65 4.30 -43.19
N GLU A 295 -20.36 3.24 -43.59
CA GLU A 295 -21.05 2.31 -42.66
C GLU A 295 -20.16 1.17 -42.16
N ARG A 296 -18.86 1.15 -42.50
CA ARG A 296 -17.95 0.07 -42.12
C ARG A 296 -16.87 0.57 -41.16
N LEU A 297 -16.68 -0.14 -40.05
CA LEU A 297 -15.54 0.00 -39.17
C LEU A 297 -14.42 -0.92 -39.68
N GLN A 298 -13.27 -0.34 -40.02
CA GLN A 298 -12.06 -1.09 -40.34
C GLN A 298 -11.15 -1.13 -39.11
N VAL A 299 -10.70 -2.31 -38.72
CA VAL A 299 -9.72 -2.52 -37.65
C VAL A 299 -8.48 -3.20 -38.24
N SER A 300 -7.30 -2.71 -37.88
CA SER A 300 -6.01 -3.26 -38.31
C SER A 300 -5.12 -3.48 -37.10
N LEU A 301 -4.42 -4.61 -37.06
CA LEU A 301 -3.42 -4.92 -36.03
C LEU A 301 -2.09 -5.32 -36.64
N SER A 302 -1.02 -5.10 -35.88
CA SER A 302 0.33 -5.57 -36.17
C SER A 302 0.97 -6.10 -34.90
N LEU A 303 1.60 -7.27 -35.03
CA LEU A 303 2.38 -7.93 -34.00
C LEU A 303 3.86 -7.80 -34.33
N THR A 304 4.62 -7.21 -33.43
CA THR A 304 6.05 -6.95 -33.59
C THR A 304 6.83 -7.65 -32.49
N ASP A 305 7.89 -8.36 -32.84
CA ASP A 305 8.82 -8.96 -31.89
C ASP A 305 9.66 -7.86 -31.21
N VAL A 306 9.71 -7.88 -29.88
CA VAL A 306 10.40 -6.83 -29.11
C VAL A 306 11.92 -6.93 -29.24
N GLY A 307 12.46 -8.16 -29.26
CA GLY A 307 13.91 -8.38 -29.25
C GLY A 307 14.59 -8.01 -30.57
N SER A 308 13.97 -8.35 -31.69
CA SER A 308 14.48 -8.13 -33.05
C SER A 308 13.89 -6.89 -33.73
N GLY A 309 12.77 -6.36 -33.23
CA GLY A 309 11.98 -5.31 -33.90
C GLY A 309 11.29 -5.79 -35.18
N GLN A 310 11.26 -7.09 -35.44
CA GLN A 310 10.69 -7.65 -36.66
C GLN A 310 9.15 -7.67 -36.59
N LEU A 311 8.50 -7.20 -37.64
CA LEU A 311 7.06 -7.38 -37.83
C LEU A 311 6.76 -8.87 -38.09
N LEU A 312 6.07 -9.52 -37.15
CA LEU A 312 5.68 -10.93 -37.21
C LEU A 312 4.39 -11.11 -38.01
N LEU A 313 3.41 -10.25 -37.77
CA LEU A 313 2.08 -10.33 -38.36
C LEU A 313 1.53 -8.92 -38.60
N SER A 314 0.82 -8.74 -39.71
CA SER A 314 -0.09 -7.61 -39.87
C SER A 314 -1.36 -8.08 -40.56
N ARG A 315 -2.51 -7.69 -39.99
CA ARG A 315 -3.85 -8.08 -40.46
C ARG A 315 -4.81 -6.92 -40.35
N ARG A 316 -5.83 -6.97 -41.21
CA ARG A 316 -6.94 -6.02 -41.23
C ARG A 316 -8.23 -6.76 -41.49
N ASN A 317 -9.29 -6.31 -40.84
CA ASN A 317 -10.64 -6.77 -41.09
C ASN A 317 -11.58 -5.56 -41.06
N ALA A 318 -12.74 -5.66 -41.71
CA ALA A 318 -13.70 -4.57 -41.76
C ALA A 318 -15.13 -5.10 -41.87
N GLY A 319 -16.03 -4.54 -41.09
CA GLY A 319 -17.44 -4.91 -41.04
C GLY A 319 -18.30 -3.74 -40.54
N PRO A 320 -19.63 -3.91 -40.48
CA PRO A 320 -20.50 -3.04 -39.70
C PRO A 320 -20.02 -2.90 -38.23
N PRO A 321 -20.20 -1.73 -37.57
CA PRO A 321 -19.77 -1.56 -36.18
C PRO A 321 -20.38 -2.54 -35.18
N ASP A 322 -21.59 -3.04 -35.43
CA ASP A 322 -22.28 -4.06 -34.62
C ASP A 322 -21.66 -5.45 -34.73
N GLU A 323 -20.87 -5.73 -35.77
CA GLU A 323 -20.07 -6.96 -35.93
C GLU A 323 -18.66 -6.83 -35.31
N ILE A 324 -18.40 -5.83 -34.46
CA ILE A 324 -17.06 -5.57 -33.91
C ILE A 324 -16.46 -6.78 -33.17
N PHE A 325 -17.28 -7.58 -32.48
CA PHE A 325 -16.82 -8.78 -31.78
C PHE A 325 -16.30 -9.82 -32.78
N ASP A 326 -17.04 -10.09 -33.86
CA ASP A 326 -16.62 -11.03 -34.91
C ASP A 326 -15.38 -10.51 -35.66
N ILE A 327 -15.25 -9.19 -35.82
CA ILE A 327 -14.04 -8.55 -36.37
C ILE A 327 -12.83 -8.84 -35.49
N VAL A 328 -12.97 -8.69 -34.17
CA VAL A 328 -11.89 -8.96 -33.20
C VAL A 328 -11.54 -10.43 -33.19
N ASP A 329 -12.52 -11.34 -33.08
CA ASP A 329 -12.33 -12.80 -33.05
C ASP A 329 -11.52 -13.28 -34.28
N ALA A 330 -11.87 -12.79 -35.47
CA ALA A 330 -11.16 -13.14 -36.70
C ALA A 330 -9.69 -12.64 -36.68
N LEU A 331 -9.43 -11.47 -36.12
CA LEU A 331 -8.11 -10.87 -36.06
C LEU A 331 -7.21 -11.54 -35.02
N THR A 332 -7.73 -11.83 -33.83
CA THR A 332 -7.01 -12.51 -32.75
C THR A 332 -6.74 -13.98 -33.07
N GLN A 333 -7.63 -14.64 -33.82
CA GLN A 333 -7.38 -15.98 -34.33
C GLN A 333 -6.13 -16.03 -35.22
N GLU A 334 -5.93 -15.02 -36.08
CA GLU A 334 -4.70 -14.92 -36.89
C GLU A 334 -3.45 -14.67 -36.04
N VAL A 335 -3.58 -13.87 -34.97
CA VAL A 335 -2.49 -13.66 -34.00
C VAL A 335 -2.10 -14.97 -33.31
N ARG A 336 -3.09 -15.76 -32.84
CA ARG A 336 -2.86 -17.07 -32.21
C ARG A 336 -2.16 -18.03 -33.17
N VAL A 337 -2.66 -18.18 -34.40
CA VAL A 337 -2.04 -19.05 -35.42
C VAL A 337 -0.61 -18.63 -35.74
N ALA A 338 -0.34 -17.32 -35.82
CA ALA A 338 0.99 -16.81 -36.11
C ALA A 338 1.99 -17.10 -34.97
N LEU A 339 1.54 -17.02 -33.72
CA LEU A 339 2.37 -17.30 -32.56
C LEU A 339 2.55 -18.79 -32.29
N ARG A 340 1.53 -19.60 -32.55
CA ARG A 340 1.54 -21.05 -32.31
C ARG A 340 0.74 -21.80 -33.39
N PRO A 341 1.40 -22.24 -34.46
CA PRO A 341 0.75 -23.01 -35.52
C PRO A 341 0.16 -24.35 -35.04
N ASP A 342 0.75 -24.94 -33.99
CA ASP A 342 0.34 -26.23 -33.43
C ASP A 342 -0.85 -26.13 -32.44
N SER A 343 -1.24 -24.93 -32.00
CA SER A 343 -2.34 -24.71 -31.06
C SER A 343 -3.71 -24.53 -31.72
N SER A 344 -3.85 -24.91 -33.00
CA SER A 344 -5.09 -24.75 -33.78
C SER A 344 -6.31 -25.54 -33.27
N ASN A 345 -6.17 -26.28 -32.16
CA ASN A 345 -7.16 -27.22 -31.63
C ASN A 345 -7.81 -26.80 -30.30
N VAL A 346 -7.51 -25.61 -29.75
CA VAL A 346 -8.28 -25.07 -28.61
C VAL A 346 -9.38 -24.18 -29.19
N LEU A 347 -10.63 -24.64 -29.09
CA LEU A 347 -11.79 -23.83 -29.44
C LEU A 347 -12.01 -22.83 -28.30
N ASP A 348 -11.46 -21.63 -28.47
CA ASP A 348 -11.86 -20.46 -27.68
C ASP A 348 -13.36 -20.21 -27.94
N ARG A 349 -14.05 -19.66 -26.95
CA ARG A 349 -15.43 -19.23 -27.12
C ARG A 349 -15.45 -17.90 -27.85
N ASP A 350 -16.51 -17.61 -28.60
CA ASP A 350 -16.68 -16.30 -29.25
C ASP A 350 -16.57 -15.18 -28.19
N LEU A 351 -15.95 -14.04 -28.54
CA LEU A 351 -15.74 -12.94 -27.59
C LEU A 351 -17.05 -12.45 -26.95
N LYS A 352 -18.15 -12.44 -27.70
CA LYS A 352 -19.49 -12.09 -27.21
C LYS A 352 -20.04 -13.06 -26.16
N ASP A 353 -19.59 -14.32 -26.18
CA ASP A 353 -20.01 -15.35 -25.21
C ASP A 353 -19.27 -15.24 -23.88
N VAL A 354 -18.09 -14.61 -23.88
CA VAL A 354 -17.26 -14.39 -22.68
C VAL A 354 -17.32 -12.97 -22.13
N THR A 355 -17.80 -12.03 -22.93
CA THR A 355 -18.10 -10.64 -22.52
C THR A 355 -19.62 -10.38 -22.56
N THR A 356 -20.08 -9.64 -23.57
CA THR A 356 -21.46 -9.26 -23.87
C THR A 356 -21.67 -9.27 -25.39
N ASP A 357 -22.88 -9.59 -25.84
CA ASP A 357 -23.28 -9.43 -27.25
C ASP A 357 -23.84 -8.01 -27.54
N SER A 358 -23.99 -7.19 -26.50
CA SER A 358 -24.49 -5.82 -26.60
C SER A 358 -23.34 -4.82 -26.76
N LEU A 359 -23.16 -4.32 -27.98
CA LEU A 359 -22.20 -3.25 -28.25
C LEU A 359 -22.44 -2.01 -27.37
N ALA A 360 -23.71 -1.70 -27.08
CA ALA A 360 -24.07 -0.58 -26.21
C ALA A 360 -23.63 -0.83 -24.76
N ALA A 361 -23.80 -2.04 -24.23
CA ALA A 361 -23.32 -2.40 -22.90
C ALA A 361 -21.78 -2.35 -22.83
N TYR A 362 -21.10 -2.91 -23.84
CA TYR A 362 -19.64 -2.89 -23.90
C TYR A 362 -19.07 -1.47 -23.97
N ARG A 363 -19.70 -0.58 -24.76
CA ARG A 363 -19.30 0.82 -24.83
C ARG A 363 -19.37 1.51 -23.46
N LEU A 364 -20.48 1.35 -22.74
CA LEU A 364 -20.66 1.95 -21.41
C LEU A 364 -19.63 1.40 -20.41
N TYR A 365 -19.37 0.09 -20.47
CA TYR A 365 -18.31 -0.54 -19.69
C TYR A 365 -16.93 0.06 -19.98
N ALA A 366 -16.56 0.20 -21.25
CA ALA A 366 -15.26 0.74 -21.65
C ALA A 366 -15.09 2.22 -21.27
N GLU A 367 -16.14 3.04 -21.44
CA GLU A 367 -16.16 4.43 -20.99
C GLU A 367 -16.06 4.52 -19.46
N GLY A 368 -16.74 3.64 -18.72
CA GLY A 368 -16.64 3.52 -17.26
C GLY A 368 -15.23 3.18 -16.80
N LEU A 369 -14.58 2.19 -17.42
CA LEU A 369 -13.20 1.81 -17.15
C LEU A 369 -12.23 2.98 -17.40
N GLN A 370 -12.44 3.75 -18.48
CA GLN A 370 -11.62 4.92 -18.78
C GLN A 370 -11.75 6.01 -17.70
N LEU A 371 -12.96 6.24 -17.18
CA LEU A 371 -13.18 7.18 -16.09
C LEU A 371 -12.53 6.71 -14.78
N ASP A 372 -12.62 5.41 -14.47
CA ASP A 372 -11.95 4.83 -13.30
C ASP A 372 -10.42 4.96 -13.38
N LEU A 373 -9.83 4.70 -14.56
CA LEU A 373 -8.41 4.96 -14.79
C LEU A 373 -8.05 6.44 -14.58
N GLN A 374 -8.95 7.37 -14.87
CA GLN A 374 -8.77 8.80 -14.57
C GLN A 374 -9.09 9.18 -13.11
N LEU A 375 -9.33 8.19 -12.23
CA LEU A 375 -9.76 8.34 -10.84
C LEU A 375 -11.11 9.07 -10.69
N LYS A 376 -11.91 9.17 -11.76
CA LYS A 376 -13.26 9.77 -11.76
C LYS A 376 -14.31 8.71 -11.44
N ARG A 377 -14.15 8.07 -10.28
CA ARG A 377 -14.90 6.89 -9.85
C ARG A 377 -16.41 7.13 -9.75
N GLU A 378 -16.82 8.27 -9.22
CA GLU A 378 -18.22 8.66 -9.08
C GLU A 378 -18.90 8.84 -10.44
N ALA A 379 -18.16 9.27 -11.46
CA ALA A 379 -18.67 9.40 -12.83
C ALA A 379 -18.72 8.05 -13.58
N ALA A 380 -17.89 7.08 -13.18
CA ALA A 380 -17.84 5.74 -13.78
C ALA A 380 -19.04 4.86 -13.38
N ILE A 381 -19.48 4.95 -12.12
CA ILE A 381 -20.61 4.17 -11.57
C ILE A 381 -21.85 4.19 -12.46
N PRO A 382 -22.44 5.35 -12.82
CA PRO A 382 -23.69 5.38 -13.59
C PRO A 382 -23.55 4.79 -14.99
N LEU A 383 -22.34 4.76 -15.57
CA LEU A 383 -22.10 4.09 -16.85
C LEU A 383 -22.09 2.57 -16.66
N LEU A 384 -21.42 2.07 -15.64
CA LEU A 384 -21.36 0.63 -15.34
C LEU A 384 -22.72 0.07 -14.91
N GLU A 385 -23.48 0.82 -14.11
CA GLU A 385 -24.88 0.47 -13.78
C GLU A 385 -25.73 0.33 -15.05
N ARG A 386 -25.61 1.27 -15.98
CA ARG A 386 -26.33 1.20 -17.26
C ARG A 386 -25.84 0.05 -18.14
N ALA A 387 -24.56 -0.29 -18.09
CA ALA A 387 -24.01 -1.43 -18.81
C ALA A 387 -24.65 -2.75 -18.33
N VAL A 388 -24.73 -2.96 -17.01
CA VAL A 388 -25.34 -4.17 -16.43
C VAL A 388 -26.88 -4.18 -16.52
N GLU A 389 -27.52 -3.02 -16.66
CA GLU A 389 -28.95 -2.96 -17.02
C GLU A 389 -29.21 -3.44 -18.45
N LEU A 390 -28.31 -3.10 -19.39
CA LEU A 390 -28.43 -3.52 -20.79
C LEU A 390 -28.09 -5.00 -20.99
N ASP A 391 -27.08 -5.50 -20.27
CA ASP A 391 -26.74 -6.91 -20.22
C ASP A 391 -26.40 -7.34 -18.78
N PRO A 392 -27.38 -7.92 -18.05
CA PRO A 392 -27.17 -8.41 -16.70
C PRO A 392 -26.12 -9.52 -16.60
N SER A 393 -25.83 -10.22 -17.71
CA SER A 393 -24.87 -11.33 -17.74
C SER A 393 -23.41 -10.90 -17.95
N PHE A 394 -23.16 -9.60 -18.11
CA PHE A 394 -21.82 -9.05 -18.32
C PHE A 394 -21.01 -9.04 -17.02
N ALA A 395 -20.47 -10.19 -16.65
CA ALA A 395 -19.82 -10.44 -15.37
C ALA A 395 -18.69 -9.44 -15.02
N MET A 396 -17.85 -9.07 -16.00
CA MET A 396 -16.77 -8.10 -15.76
C MET A 396 -17.27 -6.69 -15.50
N ALA A 397 -18.43 -6.28 -16.03
CA ALA A 397 -19.02 -4.97 -15.71
C ALA A 397 -19.48 -4.92 -14.24
N HIS A 398 -20.09 -5.99 -13.74
CA HIS A 398 -20.40 -6.15 -12.31
C HIS A 398 -19.13 -6.14 -11.45
N ALA A 399 -18.07 -6.86 -11.85
CA ALA A 399 -16.81 -6.89 -11.09
C ALA A 399 -16.15 -5.50 -11.02
N ARG A 400 -16.14 -4.74 -12.13
CA ARG A 400 -15.66 -3.35 -12.16
C ARG A 400 -16.50 -2.43 -11.29
N LEU A 401 -17.82 -2.56 -11.34
CA LEU A 401 -18.71 -1.80 -10.46
C LEU A 401 -18.40 -2.07 -8.98
N GLY A 402 -18.23 -3.35 -8.62
CA GLY A 402 -17.86 -3.76 -7.26
C GLY A 402 -16.53 -3.18 -6.78
N TRP A 403 -15.48 -3.23 -7.60
CA TRP A 403 -14.18 -2.62 -7.26
C TRP A 403 -14.27 -1.11 -7.02
N ILE A 404 -15.01 -0.39 -7.87
CA ILE A 404 -15.15 1.07 -7.72
C ILE A 404 -15.92 1.39 -6.43
N GLN A 405 -16.97 0.63 -6.14
CA GLN A 405 -17.75 0.74 -4.91
C GLN A 405 -16.89 0.43 -3.67
N GLU A 406 -16.07 -0.62 -3.70
CA GLU A 406 -15.14 -0.97 -2.61
C GLU A 406 -14.15 0.17 -2.35
N ASN A 407 -13.55 0.74 -3.40
CA ASN A 407 -12.61 1.86 -3.30
C ASN A 407 -13.25 3.14 -2.74
N LEU A 408 -14.56 3.31 -2.92
CA LEU A 408 -15.33 4.42 -2.35
C LEU A 408 -15.90 4.10 -0.95
N GLY A 409 -15.63 2.92 -0.40
CA GLY A 409 -16.15 2.49 0.90
C GLY A 409 -17.62 2.07 0.90
N GLN A 410 -18.23 1.87 -0.27
CA GLN A 410 -19.61 1.42 -0.44
C GLN A 410 -19.67 -0.12 -0.31
N VAL A 411 -19.43 -0.61 0.90
CA VAL A 411 -19.20 -2.05 1.18
C VAL A 411 -20.38 -2.92 0.78
N SER A 412 -21.62 -2.48 1.04
CA SER A 412 -22.83 -3.25 0.75
C SER A 412 -23.06 -3.40 -0.76
N GLU A 413 -22.98 -2.29 -1.47
CA GLU A 413 -23.11 -2.22 -2.92
C GLU A 413 -22.01 -3.03 -3.61
N SER A 414 -20.77 -2.90 -3.13
CA SER A 414 -19.61 -3.67 -3.59
C SER A 414 -19.86 -5.18 -3.50
N SER A 415 -20.32 -5.67 -2.34
CA SER A 415 -20.62 -7.09 -2.15
C SER A 415 -21.70 -7.58 -3.12
N SER A 416 -22.77 -6.80 -3.30
CA SER A 416 -23.86 -7.12 -4.25
C SER A 416 -23.34 -7.22 -5.69
N SER A 417 -22.46 -6.30 -6.10
CA SER A 417 -21.85 -6.31 -7.43
C SER A 417 -20.93 -7.51 -7.64
N PHE A 418 -20.13 -7.90 -6.64
CA PHE A 418 -19.30 -9.10 -6.74
C PHE A 418 -20.12 -10.40 -6.76
N ASP A 419 -21.24 -10.47 -6.03
CA ASP A 419 -22.18 -11.59 -6.09
C ASP A 419 -22.80 -11.74 -7.48
N ALA A 420 -23.19 -10.62 -8.11
CA ALA A 420 -23.71 -10.60 -9.48
C ALA A 420 -22.65 -11.05 -10.49
N ALA A 421 -21.39 -10.58 -10.36
CA ALA A 421 -20.28 -11.05 -11.18
C ALA A 421 -20.08 -12.57 -11.04
N PHE A 422 -20.09 -13.08 -9.81
CA PHE A 422 -19.92 -14.50 -9.51
C PHE A 422 -21.05 -15.38 -10.09
N ALA A 423 -22.28 -14.88 -10.14
CA ALA A 423 -23.41 -15.59 -10.73
C ALA A 423 -23.21 -15.89 -12.24
N HIS A 424 -22.43 -15.05 -12.92
CA HIS A 424 -22.15 -15.16 -14.36
C HIS A 424 -20.72 -15.64 -14.68
N ARG A 425 -19.96 -16.07 -13.67
CA ARG A 425 -18.53 -16.43 -13.80
C ARG A 425 -18.22 -17.54 -14.81
N GLU A 426 -19.16 -18.44 -15.10
CA GLU A 426 -18.97 -19.52 -16.10
C GLU A 426 -18.92 -18.99 -17.54
N ARG A 427 -19.26 -17.71 -17.76
CA ARG A 427 -19.02 -17.02 -19.03
C ARG A 427 -17.55 -16.60 -19.17
N LEU A 428 -16.86 -16.35 -18.07
CA LEU A 428 -15.52 -15.78 -18.08
C LEU A 428 -14.45 -16.81 -18.50
N PRO A 429 -13.36 -16.36 -19.15
CA PRO A 429 -12.15 -17.16 -19.31
C PRO A 429 -11.59 -17.56 -17.94
N ALA A 430 -10.83 -18.65 -17.86
CA ALA A 430 -10.36 -19.23 -16.59
C ALA A 430 -9.68 -18.21 -15.67
N ARG A 431 -8.82 -17.36 -16.24
CA ARG A 431 -8.11 -16.28 -15.52
C ARG A 431 -9.07 -15.30 -14.83
N GLU A 432 -10.03 -14.76 -15.58
CA GLU A 432 -11.01 -13.78 -15.07
C GLU A 432 -12.04 -14.44 -14.15
N ARG A 433 -12.39 -15.70 -14.42
CA ARG A 433 -13.24 -16.49 -13.53
C ARG A 433 -12.62 -16.60 -12.14
N TYR A 434 -11.35 -17.02 -12.03
CA TYR A 434 -10.67 -17.13 -10.73
C TYR A 434 -10.51 -15.79 -10.03
N LEU A 435 -10.30 -14.70 -10.78
CA LEU A 435 -10.30 -13.35 -10.23
C LEU A 435 -11.65 -12.99 -9.61
N VAL A 436 -12.76 -13.20 -10.32
CA VAL A 436 -14.13 -12.95 -9.83
C VAL A 436 -14.50 -13.85 -8.66
N GLU A 437 -14.11 -15.13 -8.69
CA GLU A 437 -14.28 -16.05 -7.57
C GLU A 437 -13.55 -15.55 -6.32
N GLY A 438 -12.29 -15.13 -6.48
CA GLY A 438 -11.50 -14.55 -5.39
C GLY A 438 -12.13 -13.29 -4.79
N LEU A 439 -12.59 -12.36 -5.63
CA LEU A 439 -13.25 -11.13 -5.17
C LEU A 439 -14.55 -11.39 -4.41
N HIS A 440 -15.36 -12.33 -4.91
CA HIS A 440 -16.60 -12.75 -4.25
C HIS A 440 -16.33 -13.41 -2.90
N PHE A 441 -15.40 -14.35 -2.82
CA PHE A 441 -15.06 -15.00 -1.56
C PHE A 441 -14.39 -14.05 -0.57
N ALA A 442 -13.64 -13.04 -1.05
CA ALA A 442 -13.01 -12.01 -0.22
C ALA A 442 -14.01 -11.09 0.49
N GLN A 443 -15.32 -11.16 0.17
CA GLN A 443 -16.36 -10.39 0.86
C GLN A 443 -16.74 -10.98 2.21
N SER A 444 -16.40 -12.24 2.51
CA SER A 444 -16.81 -12.89 3.74
C SER A 444 -15.66 -13.65 4.40
N TRP A 445 -15.49 -13.44 5.70
CA TRP A 445 -14.39 -13.97 6.49
C TRP A 445 -14.33 -15.50 6.42
N ASP A 446 -15.48 -16.16 6.56
CA ASP A 446 -15.64 -17.62 6.49
C ASP A 446 -15.22 -18.21 5.14
N ARG A 447 -15.01 -17.37 4.12
CA ARG A 447 -14.64 -17.76 2.76
C ARG A 447 -13.26 -17.27 2.35
N TYR A 448 -12.48 -16.66 3.25
CA TYR A 448 -11.13 -16.17 2.93
C TYR A 448 -10.19 -17.26 2.43
N HIS A 449 -10.25 -18.48 2.97
CA HIS A 449 -9.46 -19.60 2.45
C HIS A 449 -9.74 -19.86 0.95
N ARG A 450 -11.01 -19.81 0.52
CA ARG A 450 -11.39 -19.96 -0.90
C ARG A 450 -10.96 -18.77 -1.74
N ALA A 451 -10.97 -17.56 -1.16
CA ALA A 451 -10.46 -16.38 -1.82
C ALA A 451 -8.96 -16.51 -2.12
N VAL A 452 -8.17 -16.99 -1.14
CA VAL A 452 -6.74 -17.30 -1.30
C VAL A 452 -6.53 -18.32 -2.42
N GLU A 453 -7.22 -19.47 -2.37
CA GLU A 453 -7.12 -20.50 -3.42
C GLU A 453 -7.44 -19.94 -4.83
N SER A 454 -8.47 -19.10 -4.94
CA SER A 454 -8.89 -18.52 -6.21
C SER A 454 -7.87 -17.51 -6.73
N PHE A 455 -7.35 -16.63 -5.88
CA PHE A 455 -6.31 -15.68 -6.31
C PHE A 455 -4.98 -16.39 -6.63
N GLU A 456 -4.60 -17.44 -5.90
CA GLU A 456 -3.44 -18.26 -6.24
C GLU A 456 -3.60 -18.95 -7.59
N ALA A 457 -4.80 -19.51 -7.88
CA ALA A 457 -5.10 -20.08 -9.19
C ALA A 457 -5.05 -19.03 -10.31
N ALA A 458 -5.57 -17.82 -10.08
CA ALA A 458 -5.45 -16.71 -11.04
C ALA A 458 -3.98 -16.34 -11.31
N LEU A 459 -3.15 -16.25 -10.26
CA LEU A 459 -1.73 -15.92 -10.37
C LEU A 459 -0.88 -17.06 -10.95
N ALA A 460 -1.31 -18.31 -10.82
CA ALA A 460 -0.68 -19.46 -11.46
C ALA A 460 -0.88 -19.44 -12.99
N LEU A 461 -2.04 -18.99 -13.46
CA LEU A 461 -2.32 -18.76 -14.88
C LEU A 461 -1.61 -17.51 -15.39
N ASP A 462 -1.65 -16.43 -14.62
CA ASP A 462 -1.09 -15.14 -15.01
C ASP A 462 -0.39 -14.43 -13.83
N PRO A 463 0.94 -14.60 -13.71
CA PRO A 463 1.71 -13.95 -12.66
C PRO A 463 1.73 -12.41 -12.73
N SER A 464 1.32 -11.80 -13.85
CA SER A 464 1.23 -10.34 -14.03
C SER A 464 0.01 -9.70 -13.40
N LEU A 465 -0.97 -10.47 -12.94
CA LEU A 465 -2.20 -9.92 -12.36
C LEU A 465 -1.90 -9.22 -11.02
N HIS A 466 -1.39 -8.00 -11.10
CA HIS A 466 -0.95 -7.23 -9.94
C HIS A 466 -2.12 -6.90 -9.01
N SER A 467 -3.31 -6.66 -9.58
CA SER A 467 -4.56 -6.51 -8.82
C SER A 467 -4.91 -7.78 -8.03
N ALA A 468 -4.84 -8.96 -8.65
CA ALA A 468 -5.07 -10.24 -7.96
C ALA A 468 -4.05 -10.46 -6.83
N ARG A 469 -2.77 -10.14 -7.08
CA ARG A 469 -1.70 -10.22 -6.07
C ARG A 469 -1.93 -9.25 -4.90
N HIS A 470 -2.41 -8.03 -5.18
CA HIS A 470 -2.77 -7.07 -4.14
C HIS A 470 -3.96 -7.58 -3.32
N GLN A 471 -5.02 -8.08 -3.96
CA GLN A 471 -6.19 -8.63 -3.26
C GLN A 471 -5.83 -9.86 -2.44
N LEU A 472 -4.95 -10.74 -2.93
CA LEU A 472 -4.41 -11.87 -2.18
C LEU A 472 -3.69 -11.39 -0.90
N ALA A 473 -2.78 -10.42 -1.02
CA ALA A 473 -2.09 -9.84 0.12
C ALA A 473 -3.06 -9.21 1.13
N THR A 474 -4.09 -8.51 0.64
CA THR A 474 -5.16 -7.92 1.47
C THR A 474 -5.93 -9.00 2.24
N VAL A 475 -6.34 -10.10 1.60
CA VAL A 475 -7.01 -11.22 2.27
C VAL A 475 -6.10 -11.89 3.29
N LEU A 476 -4.83 -12.17 2.93
CA LEU A 476 -3.85 -12.73 3.85
C LEU A 476 -3.64 -11.85 5.09
N ALA A 477 -3.57 -10.53 4.93
CA ALA A 477 -3.48 -9.60 6.03
C ALA A 477 -4.74 -9.62 6.91
N LYS A 478 -5.94 -9.73 6.32
CA LYS A 478 -7.20 -9.88 7.06
C LYS A 478 -7.24 -11.20 7.85
N MET A 479 -6.64 -12.26 7.32
CA MET A 479 -6.46 -13.55 8.00
C MET A 479 -5.32 -13.52 9.05
N GLU A 480 -4.65 -12.39 9.25
CA GLU A 480 -3.46 -12.24 10.10
C GLU A 480 -2.28 -13.15 9.68
N ARG A 481 -2.23 -13.59 8.41
CA ARG A 481 -1.07 -14.22 7.77
C ARG A 481 -0.08 -13.14 7.32
N VAL A 482 0.48 -12.45 8.32
CA VAL A 482 1.26 -11.21 8.16
C VAL A 482 2.45 -11.38 7.22
N ASP A 483 3.24 -12.43 7.40
CA ASP A 483 4.48 -12.61 6.63
C ASP A 483 4.18 -12.92 5.15
N ASP A 484 3.14 -13.72 4.87
CA ASP A 484 2.69 -14.02 3.50
C ASP A 484 2.17 -12.74 2.80
N ALA A 485 1.35 -11.95 3.50
CA ALA A 485 0.86 -10.67 2.97
C ALA A 485 2.02 -9.71 2.61
N MET A 486 3.02 -9.62 3.49
CA MET A 486 4.22 -8.81 3.27
C MET A 486 5.00 -9.26 2.03
N GLU A 487 5.16 -10.56 1.79
CA GLU A 487 5.84 -11.09 0.62
C GLU A 487 5.17 -10.62 -0.68
N HIS A 488 3.84 -10.74 -0.77
CA HIS A 488 3.11 -10.34 -1.97
C HIS A 488 3.16 -8.83 -2.24
N TRP A 489 3.03 -7.98 -1.22
CA TRP A 489 3.16 -6.53 -1.40
C TRP A 489 4.61 -6.10 -1.67
N GLN A 490 5.59 -6.73 -1.05
CA GLN A 490 7.00 -6.48 -1.34
C GLN A 490 7.31 -6.81 -2.80
N ARG A 491 6.75 -7.91 -3.33
CA ARG A 491 6.90 -8.28 -4.74
C ARG A 491 6.27 -7.27 -5.69
N LEU A 492 5.09 -6.75 -5.35
CA LEU A 492 4.45 -5.67 -6.13
C LEU A 492 5.34 -4.42 -6.17
N ARG A 493 5.93 -4.04 -5.04
CA ARG A 493 6.84 -2.90 -4.96
C ARG A 493 8.14 -3.11 -5.75
N GLU A 494 8.71 -4.31 -5.74
CA GLU A 494 9.91 -4.65 -6.54
C GLU A 494 9.67 -4.55 -8.05
N ILE A 495 8.45 -4.86 -8.49
CA ILE A 495 8.03 -4.75 -9.89
C ILE A 495 7.69 -3.29 -10.25
N GLY A 496 7.56 -2.40 -9.26
CA GLY A 496 7.21 -1.00 -9.45
C GLY A 496 5.71 -0.76 -9.62
N TYR A 497 4.87 -1.66 -9.13
CA TYR A 497 3.41 -1.49 -9.14
C TYR A 497 3.01 -0.32 -8.22
N ASP A 498 2.64 0.81 -8.83
CA ASP A 498 2.39 2.08 -8.13
C ASP A 498 0.91 2.20 -7.72
N TYR A 499 0.56 1.63 -6.56
CA TYR A 499 -0.79 1.67 -6.01
C TYR A 499 -0.75 1.97 -4.50
N PRO A 500 -1.35 3.09 -4.00
CA PRO A 500 -1.22 3.51 -2.60
C PRO A 500 -1.58 2.45 -1.55
N GLY A 501 -2.46 1.50 -1.90
CA GLY A 501 -2.82 0.37 -1.04
C GLY A 501 -1.66 -0.60 -0.76
N VAL A 502 -0.65 -0.67 -1.63
CA VAL A 502 0.51 -1.56 -1.47
C VAL A 502 1.44 -1.06 -0.39
N GLU A 503 1.83 0.22 -0.43
CA GLU A 503 2.76 0.77 0.55
C GLU A 503 2.13 0.88 1.94
N SER A 504 0.85 1.25 2.00
CA SER A 504 0.08 1.30 3.26
C SER A 504 -0.15 -0.08 3.86
N GLY A 505 -0.53 -1.08 3.05
CA GLY A 505 -0.64 -2.47 3.49
C GLY A 505 0.68 -3.03 4.02
N LEU A 506 1.76 -2.88 3.26
CA LEU A 506 3.08 -3.35 3.65
C LEU A 506 3.58 -2.67 4.93
N ALA A 507 3.42 -1.34 5.06
CA ALA A 507 3.85 -0.62 6.25
C ALA A 507 3.07 -1.03 7.50
N ASN A 508 1.77 -1.28 7.38
CA ASN A 508 0.95 -1.79 8.47
C ASN A 508 1.43 -3.18 8.93
N MET A 509 1.72 -4.09 8.01
CA MET A 509 2.23 -5.42 8.37
C MET A 509 3.66 -5.37 8.94
N LEU A 510 4.52 -4.49 8.41
CA LEU A 510 5.84 -4.24 9.00
C LEU A 510 5.71 -3.70 10.44
N TYR A 511 4.78 -2.79 10.68
CA TYR A 511 4.49 -2.30 12.03
C TYR A 511 4.00 -3.42 12.95
N ALA A 512 3.11 -4.30 12.46
CA ALA A 512 2.63 -5.47 13.22
C ALA A 512 3.79 -6.36 13.70
N ARG A 513 4.88 -6.45 12.93
CA ARG A 513 6.11 -7.22 13.19
C ARG A 513 7.21 -6.44 13.90
N ASP A 514 6.89 -5.29 14.50
CA ASP A 514 7.85 -4.40 15.17
C ASP A 514 9.01 -3.91 14.25
N ARG A 515 8.76 -3.86 12.94
CA ARG A 515 9.71 -3.36 11.92
C ARG A 515 9.43 -1.91 11.55
N GLU A 516 9.29 -1.05 12.57
CA GLU A 516 8.83 0.34 12.42
C GLU A 516 9.68 1.16 11.45
N ALA A 517 11.00 1.10 11.56
CA ALA A 517 11.90 1.89 10.71
C ALA A 517 11.73 1.54 9.22
N GLU A 518 11.40 0.28 8.92
CA GLU A 518 11.14 -0.15 7.57
C GLU A 518 9.74 0.31 7.10
N ALA A 519 8.72 0.18 7.96
CA ALA A 519 7.38 0.68 7.70
C ALA A 519 7.38 2.18 7.34
N GLU A 520 8.06 2.99 8.16
CA GLU A 520 8.21 4.42 7.94
C GLU A 520 8.94 4.72 6.63
N ARG A 521 10.04 4.02 6.35
CA ARG A 521 10.79 4.19 5.10
C ARG A 521 9.93 3.89 3.87
N VAL A 522 9.12 2.82 3.90
CA VAL A 522 8.19 2.46 2.81
C VAL A 522 7.27 3.63 2.48
N LEU A 523 6.62 4.19 3.50
CA LEU A 523 5.64 5.26 3.31
C LEU A 523 6.30 6.61 2.96
N LEU A 524 7.47 6.92 3.53
CA LEU A 524 8.21 8.13 3.17
C LEU A 524 8.72 8.09 1.73
N GLU A 525 9.14 6.93 1.23
CA GLU A 525 9.50 6.77 -0.18
C GLU A 525 8.28 6.93 -1.11
N ALA A 526 7.12 6.42 -0.71
CA ALA A 526 5.87 6.67 -1.43
C ALA A 526 5.53 8.17 -1.47
N ALA A 527 5.62 8.85 -0.34
CA ALA A 527 5.34 10.28 -0.23
C ALA A 527 6.35 11.17 -0.99
N ARG A 528 7.60 10.71 -1.18
CA ARG A 528 8.57 11.40 -2.05
C ARG A 528 8.25 11.23 -3.52
N ARG A 529 7.76 10.04 -3.93
CA ARG A 529 7.35 9.78 -5.32
C ARG A 529 6.03 10.47 -5.67
N GLN A 530 5.14 10.60 -4.70
CA GLN A 530 3.81 11.17 -4.87
C GLN A 530 3.55 12.29 -3.83
N PRO A 531 4.24 13.45 -3.95
CA PRO A 531 4.17 14.50 -2.94
C PRO A 531 2.78 15.11 -2.76
N ASP A 532 1.98 15.11 -3.84
CA ASP A 532 0.65 15.73 -3.91
C ASP A 532 -0.50 14.71 -3.75
N ASN A 533 -0.20 13.48 -3.30
CA ASN A 533 -1.21 12.44 -3.08
C ASN A 533 -1.72 12.45 -1.62
N ALA A 534 -2.95 12.91 -1.40
CA ALA A 534 -3.57 12.98 -0.08
C ALA A 534 -3.74 11.61 0.60
N ALA A 535 -4.01 10.54 -0.16
CA ALA A 535 -4.12 9.18 0.39
C ALA A 535 -2.77 8.67 0.95
N VAL A 536 -1.65 9.03 0.34
CA VAL A 536 -0.31 8.68 0.86
C VAL A 536 -0.02 9.46 2.15
N ARG A 537 -0.40 10.74 2.22
CA ARG A 537 -0.29 11.55 3.46
C ARG A 537 -1.17 10.98 4.58
N LEU A 538 -2.40 10.58 4.25
CA LEU A 538 -3.31 9.91 5.17
C LEU A 538 -2.72 8.59 5.69
N ALA A 539 -2.17 7.75 4.82
CA ALA A 539 -1.53 6.50 5.24
C ALA A 539 -0.36 6.75 6.22
N LEU A 540 0.50 7.74 5.94
CA LEU A 540 1.55 8.18 6.86
C LEU A 540 0.99 8.67 8.19
N SER A 541 -0.08 9.48 8.18
CA SER A 541 -0.67 9.96 9.43
C SER A 541 -1.19 8.82 10.29
N TRP A 542 -1.87 7.85 9.68
CA TRP A 542 -2.40 6.69 10.40
C TRP A 542 -1.28 5.84 10.98
N TYR A 543 -0.22 5.58 10.21
CA TYR A 543 0.98 4.90 10.71
C TYR A 543 1.58 5.63 11.91
N TYR A 544 1.85 6.93 11.79
CA TYR A 544 2.47 7.70 12.86
C TYR A 544 1.60 7.80 14.11
N VAL A 545 0.28 7.98 13.95
CA VAL A 545 -0.65 8.00 15.08
C VAL A 545 -0.68 6.63 15.77
N ASN A 546 -0.78 5.53 15.01
CA ASN A 546 -0.78 4.18 15.59
C ASN A 546 0.53 3.85 16.31
N ALA A 547 1.67 4.32 15.80
CA ALA A 547 2.99 4.16 16.41
C ALA A 547 3.27 5.15 17.56
N GLY A 548 2.30 6.00 17.94
CA GLY A 548 2.47 7.01 18.98
C GLY A 548 3.39 8.19 18.62
N LYS A 549 3.80 8.33 17.36
CA LYS A 549 4.60 9.46 16.82
C LYS A 549 3.69 10.65 16.47
N LEU A 550 3.02 11.19 17.48
CA LEU A 550 1.84 12.05 17.31
C LEU A 550 2.10 13.39 16.60
N ASP A 551 3.27 14.00 16.82
CA ASP A 551 3.62 15.26 16.14
C ASP A 551 3.84 15.04 14.64
N ASP A 552 4.44 13.91 14.27
CA ASP A 552 4.63 13.52 12.88
C ASP A 552 3.28 13.19 12.23
N GLY A 553 2.43 12.45 12.95
CA GLY A 553 1.06 12.16 12.56
C GLY A 553 0.26 13.43 12.25
N ARG A 554 0.25 14.40 13.17
CA ARG A 554 -0.43 15.70 12.98
C ARG A 554 0.07 16.45 11.76
N ARG A 555 1.38 16.49 11.50
CA ARG A 555 1.91 17.14 10.30
C ARG A 555 1.38 16.48 9.03
N GLN A 556 1.31 15.15 8.99
CA GLN A 556 0.78 14.44 7.82
C GLN A 556 -0.73 14.60 7.68
N ILE A 557 -1.48 14.72 8.78
CA ILE A 557 -2.92 15.08 8.76
C ILE A 557 -3.10 16.46 8.10
N SER A 558 -2.34 17.47 8.53
CA SER A 558 -2.43 18.82 7.95
C SER A 558 -2.09 18.82 6.45
N LEU A 559 -1.04 18.10 6.05
CA LEU A 559 -0.69 17.98 4.62
C LEU A 559 -1.79 17.28 3.81
N ALA A 560 -2.41 16.23 4.35
CA ALA A 560 -3.53 15.56 3.69
C ALA A 560 -4.74 16.51 3.53
N GLN A 561 -5.05 17.32 4.56
CA GLN A 561 -6.13 18.32 4.53
C GLN A 561 -5.86 19.45 3.54
N GLU A 562 -4.61 19.86 3.37
CA GLU A 562 -4.22 20.88 2.38
C GLU A 562 -4.43 20.39 0.94
N LEU A 563 -4.13 19.11 0.68
CA LEU A 563 -4.31 18.49 -0.63
C LEU A 563 -5.79 18.18 -0.93
N GLU A 564 -6.55 17.73 0.07
CA GLU A 564 -7.98 17.45 -0.02
C GLU A 564 -8.76 18.15 1.11
N PRO A 565 -9.22 19.40 0.89
CA PRO A 565 -9.88 20.19 1.94
C PRO A 565 -11.31 19.72 2.30
N ALA A 566 -11.89 18.81 1.52
CA ALA A 566 -13.18 18.22 1.85
C ALA A 566 -13.03 17.39 3.13
N GLY A 567 -13.91 17.60 4.12
CA GLY A 567 -13.83 16.92 5.41
C GLY A 567 -13.82 15.39 5.24
N SER A 568 -12.70 14.74 5.59
CA SER A 568 -12.53 13.29 5.53
C SER A 568 -12.72 12.68 6.92
N SER A 569 -13.68 11.76 7.04
CA SER A 569 -13.92 11.02 8.28
C SER A 569 -12.69 10.25 8.76
N PHE A 570 -11.84 9.80 7.84
CA PHE A 570 -10.56 9.14 8.18
C PHE A 570 -9.54 10.09 8.81
N LEU A 571 -9.46 11.34 8.36
CA LEU A 571 -8.58 12.34 8.95
C LEU A 571 -9.06 12.70 10.35
N THR A 572 -10.36 12.98 10.50
CA THR A 572 -10.97 13.27 11.80
C THR A 572 -10.83 12.08 12.77
N GLN A 573 -10.92 10.84 12.29
CA GLN A 573 -10.66 9.65 13.10
C GLN A 573 -9.20 9.56 13.55
N ALA A 574 -8.23 9.91 12.70
CA ALA A 574 -6.82 9.96 13.08
C ALA A 574 -6.56 11.04 14.15
N GLU A 575 -7.18 12.21 14.02
CA GLU A 575 -7.12 13.28 15.03
C GLU A 575 -7.71 12.83 16.37
N TYR A 576 -8.87 12.15 16.35
CA TYR A 576 -9.49 11.56 17.54
C TYR A 576 -8.53 10.59 18.25
N ARG A 577 -7.90 9.67 17.51
CA ARG A 577 -6.94 8.71 18.08
C ARG A 577 -5.72 9.41 18.66
N ALA A 578 -5.19 10.41 17.96
CA ALA A 578 -4.07 11.19 18.45
C ALA A 578 -4.40 11.89 19.78
N ALA A 579 -5.61 12.49 19.90
CA ALA A 579 -6.08 13.11 21.14
C ALA A 579 -6.21 12.09 22.29
N LEU A 580 -6.80 10.92 22.02
CA LEU A 580 -6.89 9.83 23.01
C LEU A 580 -5.51 9.32 23.48
N LEU A 581 -4.55 9.19 22.57
CA LEU A 581 -3.20 8.77 22.93
C LEU A 581 -2.51 9.79 23.85
N GLN A 582 -2.80 11.08 23.68
CA GLN A 582 -2.34 12.17 24.57
C GLN A 582 -3.15 12.31 25.85
N ARG A 583 -4.23 11.52 26.00
CA ARG A 583 -5.20 11.62 27.10
C ARG A 583 -5.92 12.97 27.14
N ASP A 584 -6.04 13.63 25.99
CA ASP A 584 -6.85 14.85 25.81
C ASP A 584 -8.28 14.46 25.44
N LEU A 585 -9.10 14.20 26.47
CA LEU A 585 -10.48 13.73 26.28
C LEU A 585 -11.39 14.81 25.69
N ASP A 586 -11.10 16.09 25.94
CA ASP A 586 -11.88 17.22 25.40
C ASP A 586 -11.64 17.36 23.90
N ALA A 587 -10.38 17.29 23.46
CA ALA A 587 -10.06 17.28 22.03
C ALA A 587 -10.62 16.03 21.34
N ALA A 588 -10.54 14.86 21.98
CA ALA A 588 -11.15 13.63 21.44
C ALA A 588 -12.67 13.77 21.30
N GLN A 589 -13.36 14.33 22.30
CA GLN A 589 -14.80 14.57 22.23
C GLN A 589 -15.14 15.52 21.08
N ALA A 590 -14.38 16.60 20.88
CA ALA A 590 -14.61 17.53 19.78
C ALA A 590 -14.53 16.84 18.40
N ARG A 591 -13.51 15.97 18.18
CA ARG A 591 -13.39 15.19 16.93
C ARG A 591 -14.53 14.17 16.76
N SER A 592 -14.99 13.58 17.86
CA SER A 592 -16.15 12.70 17.87
C SER A 592 -17.42 13.45 17.45
N ASP A 593 -17.61 14.68 17.93
CA ASP A 593 -18.76 15.52 17.59
C ASP A 593 -18.68 15.98 16.13
N ASP A 594 -17.49 16.34 15.64
CA ASP A 594 -17.27 16.70 14.23
C ASP A 594 -17.72 15.58 13.28
N LEU A 595 -17.37 14.32 13.59
CA LEU A 595 -17.81 13.13 12.83
C LEU A 595 -19.35 12.99 12.81
N LEU A 596 -20.04 13.30 13.91
CA LEU A 596 -21.50 13.24 13.99
C LEU A 596 -22.20 14.31 13.13
N THR A 597 -21.50 15.41 12.80
CA THR A 597 -22.05 16.45 11.92
C THR A 597 -21.91 16.13 10.43
N MET A 598 -21.10 15.14 10.08
CA MET A 598 -20.89 14.74 8.69
C MET A 598 -22.13 14.02 8.14
N PRO A 599 -22.47 14.22 6.84
CA PRO A 599 -23.66 13.61 6.24
C PRO A 599 -23.52 12.11 5.97
N ASP A 600 -22.30 11.57 6.06
CA ASP A 600 -21.97 10.17 5.82
C ASP A 600 -22.34 9.29 7.03
N ALA A 601 -23.06 8.19 6.77
CA ALA A 601 -23.49 7.24 7.80
C ALA A 601 -22.29 6.56 8.49
N TYR A 602 -21.19 6.34 7.77
CA TYR A 602 -19.98 5.77 8.35
C TYR A 602 -19.32 6.73 9.35
N ALA A 603 -19.20 8.01 9.00
CA ALA A 603 -18.72 9.05 9.90
C ALA A 603 -19.60 9.16 11.16
N GLN A 604 -20.93 9.13 11.03
CA GLN A 604 -21.84 9.15 12.17
C GLN A 604 -21.67 7.92 13.06
N TRP A 605 -21.52 6.73 12.46
CA TRP A 605 -21.20 5.49 13.18
C TRP A 605 -19.87 5.60 13.95
N LEU A 606 -18.82 6.17 13.33
CA LEU A 606 -17.55 6.45 14.00
C LEU A 606 -17.73 7.43 15.16
N GLY A 607 -18.44 8.53 14.95
CA GLY A 607 -18.71 9.54 15.98
C GLY A 607 -19.42 8.94 17.20
N HIS A 608 -20.42 8.08 16.99
CA HIS A 608 -21.11 7.41 18.09
C HIS A 608 -20.26 6.36 18.80
N THR A 609 -19.49 5.55 18.08
CA THR A 609 -18.60 4.54 18.70
C THR A 609 -17.43 5.19 19.46
N ASN A 610 -16.87 6.28 18.94
CA ASN A 610 -15.87 7.09 19.62
C ASN A 610 -16.44 7.71 20.91
N ALA A 611 -17.62 8.34 20.82
CA ALA A 611 -18.29 8.89 21.99
C ALA A 611 -18.54 7.80 23.05
N ALA A 612 -18.98 6.61 22.66
CA ALA A 612 -19.14 5.50 23.59
C ALA A 612 -17.84 5.13 24.33
N ASN A 613 -16.71 5.07 23.62
CA ASN A 613 -15.41 4.80 24.23
C ASN A 613 -15.01 5.87 25.25
N LEU A 614 -15.26 7.15 24.95
CA LEU A 614 -15.06 8.24 25.91
C LEU A 614 -15.95 8.08 27.16
N ARG A 615 -17.24 7.74 26.97
CA ARG A 615 -18.16 7.50 28.10
C ARG A 615 -17.75 6.30 28.97
N VAL A 616 -17.09 5.29 28.39
CA VAL A 616 -16.46 4.22 29.18
C VAL A 616 -15.34 4.77 30.06
N LEU A 617 -14.43 5.59 29.51
CA LEU A 617 -13.34 6.20 30.27
C LEU A 617 -13.85 7.11 31.40
N GLU A 618 -14.98 7.78 31.21
CA GLU A 618 -15.60 8.70 32.16
C GLU A 618 -16.52 8.04 33.22
N ASP A 619 -16.58 6.71 33.29
CA ASP A 619 -17.47 5.95 34.20
C ASP A 619 -18.98 6.19 33.93
N GLN A 620 -19.36 6.43 32.67
CA GLN A 620 -20.73 6.74 32.23
C GLN A 620 -21.37 5.57 31.46
N LEU A 621 -21.57 4.42 32.12
CA LEU A 621 -22.11 3.19 31.50
C LEU A 621 -23.38 3.40 30.66
N THR A 622 -24.39 4.08 31.21
CA THR A 622 -25.66 4.30 30.50
C THR A 622 -25.47 5.11 29.22
N ALA A 623 -24.71 6.21 29.30
CA ALA A 623 -24.42 7.03 28.13
C ALA A 623 -23.60 6.27 27.09
N ALA A 624 -22.67 5.40 27.51
CA ALA A 624 -21.91 4.55 26.59
C ALA A 624 -22.84 3.59 25.81
N LEU A 625 -23.79 2.95 26.49
CA LEU A 625 -24.75 2.04 25.87
C LEU A 625 -25.73 2.78 24.93
N GLU A 626 -26.12 4.01 25.27
CA GLU A 626 -26.95 4.88 24.41
C GLU A 626 -26.20 5.28 23.13
N GLN A 627 -24.93 5.66 23.24
CA GLN A 627 -24.11 6.01 22.07
C GLN A 627 -23.93 4.81 21.13
N LEU A 628 -23.64 3.62 21.67
CA LEU A 628 -23.54 2.43 20.81
C LEU A 628 -24.89 2.04 20.18
N GLN A 629 -26.01 2.27 20.86
CA GLN A 629 -27.33 2.09 20.27
C GLN A 629 -27.59 3.08 19.13
N ALA A 630 -27.12 4.32 19.26
CA ALA A 630 -27.18 5.31 18.18
C ALA A 630 -26.27 4.91 17.00
N ALA A 631 -25.09 4.32 17.26
CA ALA A 631 -24.24 3.77 16.21
C ALA A 631 -24.96 2.66 15.41
N GLU A 632 -25.70 1.76 16.06
CA GLU A 632 -26.52 0.75 15.35
C GLU A 632 -27.55 1.38 14.41
N ALA A 633 -28.11 2.53 14.77
CA ALA A 633 -29.14 3.21 13.99
C ALA A 633 -28.60 4.03 12.80
N ALA A 634 -27.28 4.30 12.75
CA ALA A 634 -26.68 5.23 11.80
C ALA A 634 -26.89 4.84 10.31
N TYR A 635 -26.86 3.55 9.99
CA TYR A 635 -26.99 3.06 8.61
C TYR A 635 -28.44 2.84 8.14
N GLY A 636 -29.44 2.94 9.03
CA GLY A 636 -30.86 2.71 8.71
C GLY A 636 -31.23 1.31 8.22
N SER A 637 -30.26 0.42 8.04
CA SER A 637 -30.39 -0.95 7.51
C SER A 637 -29.34 -1.86 8.16
N GLU A 638 -29.62 -3.18 8.24
CA GLU A 638 -28.68 -4.15 8.81
C GLU A 638 -27.46 -4.35 7.91
N ASN A 639 -26.27 -4.28 8.49
CA ASN A 639 -24.99 -4.55 7.84
C ASN A 639 -23.89 -4.90 8.86
N ALA A 640 -22.65 -5.09 8.41
CA ALA A 640 -21.53 -5.44 9.29
C ALA A 640 -21.25 -4.38 10.38
N PHE A 641 -21.46 -3.09 10.11
CA PHE A 641 -21.25 -2.01 11.09
C PHE A 641 -22.36 -1.95 12.14
N THR A 642 -23.61 -2.24 11.77
CA THR A 642 -24.72 -2.37 12.75
C THR A 642 -24.47 -3.57 13.67
N ALA A 643 -24.09 -4.72 13.10
CA ALA A 643 -23.71 -5.90 13.86
C ALA A 643 -22.52 -5.64 14.80
N MET A 644 -21.53 -4.87 14.35
CA MET A 644 -20.35 -4.49 15.13
C MET A 644 -20.72 -3.60 16.34
N ALA A 645 -21.55 -2.57 16.14
CA ALA A 645 -22.02 -1.73 17.24
C ALA A 645 -22.81 -2.54 18.29
N ARG A 646 -23.62 -3.50 17.81
CA ARG A 646 -24.37 -4.44 18.65
C ARG A 646 -23.47 -5.36 19.47
N LEU A 647 -22.43 -5.91 18.83
CA LEU A 647 -21.40 -6.69 19.50
C LEU A 647 -20.67 -5.87 20.57
N HIS A 648 -20.36 -4.60 20.29
CA HIS A 648 -19.75 -3.70 21.28
C HIS A 648 -20.65 -3.51 22.51
N ARG A 649 -21.96 -3.34 22.34
CA ARG A 649 -22.91 -3.26 23.46
C ARG A 649 -22.97 -4.56 24.23
N ALA A 650 -23.03 -5.70 23.54
CA ALA A 650 -23.02 -7.02 24.16
C ALA A 650 -21.78 -7.19 25.04
N ARG A 651 -20.60 -6.78 24.55
CA ARG A 651 -19.34 -6.81 25.31
C ARG A 651 -19.39 -5.89 26.53
N VAL A 652 -19.84 -4.63 26.37
CA VAL A 652 -19.98 -3.71 27.50
C VAL A 652 -20.93 -4.28 28.57
N LEU A 653 -22.08 -4.82 28.16
CA LEU A 653 -23.05 -5.44 29.08
C LEU A 653 -22.46 -6.65 29.81
N LEU A 654 -21.78 -7.54 29.09
CA LEU A 654 -21.12 -8.70 29.68
C LEU A 654 -20.12 -8.27 30.74
N GLU A 655 -19.25 -7.31 30.39
CA GLU A 655 -18.20 -6.84 31.29
C GLU A 655 -18.75 -6.04 32.48
N SER A 656 -19.92 -5.41 32.34
CA SER A 656 -20.63 -4.72 33.44
C SER A 656 -21.53 -5.64 34.28
N GLY A 657 -21.46 -6.97 34.11
CA GLY A 657 -22.20 -7.92 34.94
C GLY A 657 -23.64 -8.19 34.50
N SER A 658 -23.97 -7.99 33.22
CA SER A 658 -25.28 -8.26 32.63
C SER A 658 -25.24 -9.38 31.57
N PRO A 659 -24.84 -10.63 31.93
CA PRO A 659 -24.58 -11.69 30.96
C PRO A 659 -25.83 -12.12 30.17
N GLN A 660 -27.03 -12.11 30.77
CA GLN A 660 -28.26 -12.46 30.05
C GLN A 660 -28.56 -11.50 28.88
N ALA A 661 -28.44 -10.19 29.12
CA ALA A 661 -28.64 -9.17 28.09
C ALA A 661 -27.53 -9.23 27.03
N ALA A 662 -26.30 -9.49 27.46
CA ALA A 662 -25.17 -9.68 26.56
C ALA A 662 -25.36 -10.88 25.63
N ALA A 663 -25.85 -12.03 26.13
CA ALA A 663 -26.10 -13.22 25.32
C ALA A 663 -27.15 -12.95 24.22
N GLY A 664 -28.25 -12.26 24.56
CA GLY A 664 -29.28 -11.89 23.58
C GLY A 664 -28.75 -11.00 22.46
N LEU A 665 -28.04 -9.93 22.82
CA LEU A 665 -27.45 -9.02 21.83
C LEU A 665 -26.33 -9.69 21.01
N ALA A 666 -25.54 -10.57 21.63
CA ALA A 666 -24.52 -11.34 20.92
C ALA A 666 -25.16 -12.29 19.90
N GLN A 667 -26.27 -12.94 20.23
CA GLN A 667 -27.01 -13.77 19.27
C GLN A 667 -27.56 -12.96 18.09
N GLU A 668 -28.07 -11.75 18.34
CA GLU A 668 -28.52 -10.84 17.29
C GLU A 668 -27.35 -10.35 16.42
N ALA A 669 -26.21 -10.00 17.04
CA ALA A 669 -24.98 -9.62 16.35
C ALA A 669 -24.43 -10.77 15.49
N PHE A 670 -24.52 -12.01 15.97
CA PHE A 670 -24.13 -13.20 15.23
C PHE A 670 -24.94 -13.36 13.93
N THR A 671 -26.27 -13.21 14.04
CA THR A 671 -27.19 -13.36 12.90
C THR A 671 -27.05 -12.22 11.88
N SER A 672 -26.97 -10.97 12.36
CA SER A 672 -26.83 -9.78 11.50
C SER A 672 -25.45 -9.63 10.89
N GLY A 673 -24.41 -10.11 11.56
CA GLY A 673 -23.02 -10.09 11.09
C GLY A 673 -22.60 -11.32 10.31
N ALA A 674 -23.54 -12.19 9.88
CA ALA A 674 -23.24 -13.46 9.22
C ALA A 674 -22.23 -13.30 8.08
N GLY A 675 -21.20 -14.16 8.05
CA GLY A 675 -20.12 -14.10 7.08
C GLY A 675 -19.03 -13.04 7.38
N SER A 676 -19.10 -12.34 8.52
CA SER A 676 -18.06 -11.40 8.96
C SER A 676 -17.36 -11.87 10.25
N TRP A 677 -16.24 -11.24 10.58
CA TRP A 677 -15.54 -11.46 11.85
C TRP A 677 -16.42 -11.19 13.08
N VAL A 678 -17.46 -10.35 12.95
CA VAL A 678 -18.39 -10.02 14.02
C VAL A 678 -19.13 -11.28 14.51
N SER A 679 -19.50 -12.20 13.62
CA SER A 679 -20.15 -13.45 14.02
C SER A 679 -19.28 -14.27 14.96
N TRP A 680 -17.99 -14.39 14.68
CA TRP A 680 -17.09 -15.20 15.51
C TRP A 680 -16.80 -14.57 16.87
N GLU A 681 -16.61 -13.25 16.91
CA GLU A 681 -16.50 -12.51 18.17
C GLU A 681 -17.84 -12.53 18.95
N ALA A 682 -18.97 -12.57 18.27
CA ALA A 682 -20.28 -12.72 18.90
C ALA A 682 -20.46 -14.11 19.53
N LEU A 683 -20.00 -15.18 18.86
CA LEU A 683 -19.94 -16.52 19.47
C LEU A 683 -19.08 -16.52 20.73
N PHE A 684 -17.91 -15.86 20.70
CA PHE A 684 -17.05 -15.73 21.87
C PHE A 684 -17.76 -15.01 23.03
N VAL A 685 -18.39 -13.86 22.78
CA VAL A 685 -19.15 -13.12 23.80
C VAL A 685 -20.32 -13.94 24.33
N MET A 686 -21.04 -14.65 23.45
CA MET A 686 -22.16 -15.51 23.80
C MET A 686 -21.72 -16.69 24.68
N ALA A 687 -20.65 -17.39 24.31
CA ALA A 687 -20.09 -18.50 25.10
C ALA A 687 -19.69 -18.03 26.51
N ARG A 688 -19.00 -16.88 26.62
CA ARG A 688 -18.67 -16.29 27.93
C ARG A 688 -19.92 -15.91 28.74
N ALA A 689 -20.93 -15.35 28.08
CA ALA A 689 -22.18 -14.98 28.73
C ALA A 689 -22.96 -16.20 29.24
N LEU A 690 -23.02 -17.28 28.46
CA LEU A 690 -23.65 -18.55 28.85
C LEU A 690 -22.90 -19.21 30.01
N TRP A 691 -21.57 -19.21 29.96
CA TRP A 691 -20.73 -19.69 31.05
C TRP A 691 -20.99 -18.94 32.36
N ALA A 692 -21.05 -17.61 32.31
CA ALA A 692 -21.36 -16.76 33.47
C ALA A 692 -22.78 -17.01 34.04
N GLN A 693 -23.69 -17.56 33.25
CA GLN A 693 -25.04 -17.96 33.67
C GLN A 693 -25.11 -19.41 34.19
N GLY A 694 -23.99 -20.13 34.24
CA GLY A 694 -23.94 -21.54 34.64
C GLY A 694 -24.40 -22.52 33.56
N GLN A 695 -24.53 -22.07 32.31
CA GLN A 695 -24.94 -22.91 31.17
C GLN A 695 -23.71 -23.51 30.49
N ALA A 696 -22.97 -24.34 31.24
CA ALA A 696 -21.66 -24.85 30.84
C ALA A 696 -21.69 -25.69 29.55
N GLU A 697 -22.70 -26.54 29.36
CA GLU A 697 -22.82 -27.41 28.19
C GLU A 697 -22.90 -26.58 26.89
N GLN A 698 -23.81 -25.60 26.83
CA GLN A 698 -23.97 -24.73 25.66
C GLN A 698 -22.72 -23.86 25.41
N ALA A 699 -22.07 -23.40 26.47
CA ALA A 699 -20.84 -22.62 26.34
C ALA A 699 -19.69 -23.45 25.74
N LEU A 700 -19.58 -24.73 26.13
CA LEU A 700 -18.59 -25.66 25.58
C LEU A 700 -18.90 -26.02 24.12
N GLU A 701 -20.17 -26.22 23.76
CA GLU A 701 -20.57 -26.44 22.35
C GLU A 701 -20.13 -25.30 21.43
N LEU A 702 -20.33 -24.04 21.84
CA LEU A 702 -19.86 -22.87 21.08
C LEU A 702 -18.34 -22.78 21.01
N THR A 703 -17.65 -23.21 22.06
CA THR A 703 -16.17 -23.27 22.08
C THR A 703 -15.66 -24.31 21.09
N ASP A 704 -16.30 -25.48 21.02
CA ASP A 704 -15.96 -26.53 20.05
C ASP A 704 -16.27 -26.12 18.61
N GLU A 705 -17.34 -25.35 18.38
CA GLU A 705 -17.60 -24.75 17.06
C GLU A 705 -16.49 -23.78 16.66
N LEU A 706 -16.07 -22.86 17.55
CA LEU A 706 -14.96 -21.94 17.26
C LEU A 706 -13.66 -22.70 16.98
N ARG A 707 -13.37 -23.79 17.71
CA ARG A 707 -12.20 -24.63 17.45
C ARG A 707 -12.25 -25.27 16.06
N ARG A 708 -13.39 -25.85 15.68
CA ARG A 708 -13.58 -26.43 14.34
C ARG A 708 -13.41 -25.39 13.23
N GLN A 709 -13.93 -24.18 13.43
CA GLN A 709 -13.77 -23.10 12.45
C GLN A 709 -12.33 -22.61 12.37
N ALA A 710 -11.60 -22.55 13.50
CA ALA A 710 -10.19 -22.19 13.50
C ALA A 710 -9.32 -23.14 12.66
N GLU A 711 -9.67 -24.43 12.58
CA GLU A 711 -9.00 -25.40 11.71
C GLU A 711 -9.23 -25.12 10.21
N LEU A 712 -10.34 -24.46 9.85
CA LEU A 712 -10.73 -24.14 8.48
C LEU A 712 -10.29 -22.73 8.04
N ASP A 713 -10.29 -21.77 8.97
CA ASP A 713 -10.00 -20.36 8.71
C ASP A 713 -8.59 -20.16 8.17
N GLY A 714 -7.60 -20.90 8.68
CA GLY A 714 -6.21 -20.79 8.26
C GLY A 714 -5.48 -19.54 8.80
N GLY A 715 -6.08 -18.82 9.76
CA GLY A 715 -5.50 -17.67 10.46
C GLY A 715 -5.52 -17.82 12.00
N PRO A 716 -4.68 -17.10 12.76
CA PRO A 716 -4.58 -17.22 14.21
C PRO A 716 -5.76 -16.63 14.99
N ALA A 717 -6.60 -15.80 14.35
CA ALA A 717 -7.68 -15.05 15.00
C ALA A 717 -8.69 -15.94 15.75
N LEU A 718 -9.27 -16.92 15.06
CA LEU A 718 -10.24 -17.83 15.67
C LEU A 718 -9.59 -18.79 16.67
N GLN A 719 -8.35 -19.19 16.41
CA GLN A 719 -7.57 -20.01 17.34
C GLN A 719 -7.37 -19.26 18.68
N ARG A 720 -7.06 -17.95 18.63
CA ARG A 720 -6.98 -17.11 19.84
C ARG A 720 -8.30 -17.05 20.59
N LEU A 721 -9.42 -16.86 19.89
CA LEU A 721 -10.74 -16.82 20.55
C LEU A 721 -11.07 -18.15 21.24
N ALA A 722 -10.79 -19.28 20.59
CA ALA A 722 -10.99 -20.61 21.18
C ALA A 722 -10.12 -20.82 22.43
N LEU A 723 -8.81 -20.53 22.35
CA LEU A 723 -7.89 -20.64 23.48
C LEU A 723 -8.28 -19.73 24.65
N ARG A 724 -8.76 -18.52 24.36
CA ARG A 724 -9.25 -17.61 25.40
C ARG A 724 -10.51 -18.16 26.10
N LEU A 725 -11.44 -18.80 25.37
CA LEU A 725 -12.58 -19.48 25.99
C LEU A 725 -12.15 -20.66 26.86
N GLU A 726 -11.18 -21.46 26.39
CA GLU A 726 -10.58 -22.53 27.19
C GLU A 726 -9.99 -21.99 28.50
N GLY A 727 -9.30 -20.83 28.44
CA GLY A 727 -8.79 -20.15 29.63
C GLY A 727 -9.87 -19.70 30.60
N TYR A 728 -11.01 -19.21 30.10
CA TYR A 728 -12.17 -18.86 30.94
C TYR A 728 -12.84 -20.07 31.61
N MET A 729 -12.85 -21.21 30.92
CA MET A 729 -13.55 -22.44 31.33
C MET A 729 -12.61 -23.45 32.02
N ALA A 730 -11.33 -23.10 32.17
CA ALA A 730 -10.33 -23.96 32.77
C ALA A 730 -10.68 -24.34 34.21
N ALA A 731 -10.47 -25.62 34.55
CA ALA A 731 -10.79 -26.18 35.87
C ALA A 731 -9.85 -25.70 36.99
N ASP A 732 -8.66 -25.22 36.64
CA ASP A 732 -7.64 -24.73 37.56
C ASP A 732 -6.86 -23.54 36.96
N SER A 733 -6.16 -22.81 37.83
CA SER A 733 -5.45 -21.59 37.45
C SER A 733 -4.26 -21.83 36.52
N GLN A 734 -3.61 -22.99 36.59
CA GLN A 734 -2.48 -23.28 35.70
C GLN A 734 -2.96 -23.53 34.28
N ARG A 735 -4.01 -24.34 34.10
CA ARG A 735 -4.62 -24.54 32.79
C ARG A 735 -5.15 -23.24 32.18
N ALA A 736 -5.70 -22.35 33.01
CA ALA A 736 -6.11 -21.03 32.56
C ALA A 736 -4.91 -20.23 32.02
N VAL A 737 -3.80 -20.23 32.77
CA VAL A 737 -2.56 -19.57 32.35
C VAL A 737 -2.03 -20.16 31.05
N ASP A 738 -1.92 -21.49 30.93
CA ASP A 738 -1.41 -22.15 29.74
C ASP A 738 -2.22 -21.78 28.48
N ALA A 739 -3.55 -21.75 28.60
CA ALA A 739 -4.43 -21.39 27.50
C ALA A 739 -4.31 -19.90 27.10
N PHE A 740 -4.22 -18.98 28.07
CA PHE A 740 -4.03 -17.57 27.79
C PHE A 740 -2.61 -17.22 27.31
N GLU A 741 -1.57 -17.93 27.78
CA GLU A 741 -0.20 -17.84 27.25
C GLU A 741 -0.20 -18.27 25.78
N ALA A 742 -0.79 -19.42 25.45
CA ALA A 742 -0.93 -19.89 24.07
C ALA A 742 -1.73 -18.90 23.19
N ALA A 743 -2.78 -18.27 23.72
CA ALA A 743 -3.51 -17.24 22.98
C ALA A 743 -2.65 -15.98 22.75
N ALA A 744 -1.84 -15.58 23.72
CA ALA A 744 -0.96 -14.42 23.61
C ALA A 744 0.21 -14.66 22.63
N GLU A 745 0.72 -15.90 22.52
CA GLU A 745 1.77 -16.27 21.56
C GLU A 745 1.33 -16.15 20.10
N LEU A 746 0.03 -16.21 19.84
CA LEU A 746 -0.54 -16.05 18.50
C LEU A 746 -0.76 -14.57 18.12
N LEU A 747 -0.53 -13.62 19.03
CA LEU A 747 -0.60 -12.20 18.71
C LEU A 747 0.61 -11.77 17.88
N THR A 748 0.40 -10.79 17.02
CA THR A 748 1.49 -10.00 16.45
C THR A 748 2.15 -9.15 17.54
N GLU A 749 3.37 -8.69 17.30
CA GLU A 749 4.14 -7.87 18.22
C GLU A 749 3.42 -6.55 18.54
N ASN A 750 2.87 -5.91 17.51
CA ASN A 750 2.01 -4.73 17.62
C ASN A 750 0.62 -5.00 17.04
N GLY A 751 -0.40 -4.41 17.64
CA GLY A 751 -1.77 -4.43 17.15
C GLY A 751 -1.95 -3.53 15.94
N VAL A 752 -2.69 -4.00 14.94
CA VAL A 752 -2.98 -3.24 13.71
C VAL A 752 -4.45 -3.35 13.38
N GLN A 753 -5.05 -2.22 13.01
CA GLN A 753 -6.38 -2.21 12.42
C GLN A 753 -6.28 -1.93 10.93
N PHE A 754 -6.64 -2.91 10.11
CA PHE A 754 -6.54 -2.86 8.65
C PHE A 754 -7.94 -2.87 8.01
N HIS A 755 -8.23 -1.99 7.04
CA HIS A 755 -9.51 -1.88 6.31
C HIS A 755 -10.79 -2.09 7.16
N PHE A 756 -10.91 -1.36 8.27
CA PHE A 756 -12.09 -1.40 9.15
C PHE A 756 -12.43 -2.76 9.77
N GLN A 757 -11.46 -3.67 9.80
CA GLN A 757 -11.64 -5.02 10.31
C GLN A 757 -11.50 -5.10 11.84
N ARG A 758 -11.59 -6.34 12.31
CA ARG A 758 -11.44 -6.81 13.70
C ARG A 758 -10.51 -5.92 14.51
N LEU A 759 -11.00 -5.48 15.66
CA LEU A 759 -10.17 -4.74 16.61
C LEU A 759 -9.01 -5.62 17.08
N PRO A 760 -7.79 -5.08 17.20
CA PRO A 760 -6.69 -5.80 17.83
C PRO A 760 -7.16 -6.33 19.19
N ASP A 761 -7.03 -7.64 19.41
CA ASP A 761 -7.46 -8.28 20.64
C ASP A 761 -6.34 -8.37 21.70
N HIS A 762 -5.22 -7.68 21.45
CA HIS A 762 -4.06 -7.57 22.34
C HIS A 762 -4.45 -7.15 23.74
N ALA A 763 -5.14 -6.01 23.90
CA ALA A 763 -5.48 -5.48 25.22
C ALA A 763 -6.37 -6.44 26.03
N GLN A 764 -7.34 -7.10 25.37
CA GLN A 764 -8.20 -8.07 26.03
C GLN A 764 -7.39 -9.32 26.43
N THR A 765 -6.58 -9.85 25.52
CA THR A 765 -5.77 -11.06 25.73
C THR A 765 -4.74 -10.84 26.85
N TRP A 766 -4.03 -9.71 26.83
CA TRP A 766 -3.09 -9.32 27.88
C TRP A 766 -3.77 -9.14 29.23
N TYR A 767 -4.95 -8.49 29.25
CA TYR A 767 -5.68 -8.35 30.50
C TYR A 767 -6.11 -9.70 31.07
N GLU A 768 -6.65 -10.59 30.24
CA GLU A 768 -7.09 -11.93 30.63
C GLU A 768 -5.93 -12.79 31.15
N LEU A 769 -4.79 -12.76 30.46
CA LEU A 769 -3.56 -13.40 30.91
C LEU A 769 -3.06 -12.84 32.26
N GLY A 770 -3.07 -11.51 32.42
CA GLY A 770 -2.73 -10.87 33.69
C GLY A 770 -3.65 -11.29 34.84
N GLN A 771 -4.95 -11.44 34.58
CA GLN A 771 -5.92 -11.96 35.55
C GLN A 771 -5.65 -13.43 35.89
N ALA A 772 -5.28 -14.26 34.91
CA ALA A 772 -4.91 -15.65 35.15
C ALA A 772 -3.65 -15.76 36.02
N TYR A 773 -2.62 -14.94 35.76
CA TYR A 773 -1.45 -14.86 36.62
C TYR A 773 -1.77 -14.44 38.06
N LEU A 774 -2.68 -13.48 38.26
CA LEU A 774 -3.13 -13.11 39.62
C LEU A 774 -3.75 -14.31 40.36
N ARG A 775 -4.62 -15.08 39.69
CA ARG A 775 -5.26 -16.28 40.26
C ARG A 775 -4.27 -17.41 40.53
N ALA A 776 -3.20 -17.48 39.75
CA ALA A 776 -2.10 -18.43 39.94
C ALA A 776 -1.01 -17.91 40.90
N GLU A 777 -1.23 -16.76 41.56
CA GLU A 777 -0.28 -16.11 42.46
C GLU A 777 1.08 -15.76 41.80
N ARG A 778 1.13 -15.65 40.47
CA ARG A 778 2.30 -15.23 39.67
C ARG A 778 2.37 -13.70 39.56
N TYR A 779 2.51 -13.02 40.70
CA TYR A 779 2.33 -11.56 40.78
C TYR A 779 3.32 -10.72 39.95
N GLU A 780 4.58 -11.13 39.82
CA GLU A 780 5.55 -10.42 38.96
C GLU A 780 5.16 -10.48 37.48
N ALA A 781 4.70 -11.66 37.02
CA ALA A 781 4.20 -11.84 35.66
C ALA A 781 2.92 -11.04 35.43
N ALA A 782 1.99 -11.04 36.40
CA ALA A 782 0.78 -10.22 36.35
C ALA A 782 1.10 -8.72 36.25
N ALA A 783 2.01 -8.21 37.09
CA ALA A 783 2.42 -6.81 37.05
C ALA A 783 3.03 -6.42 35.71
N THR A 784 3.90 -7.27 35.16
CA THR A 784 4.51 -7.06 33.83
C THR A 784 3.44 -7.02 32.75
N GLN A 785 2.49 -7.94 32.78
CA GLN A 785 1.43 -8.05 31.78
C GLN A 785 0.49 -6.84 31.78
N PHE A 786 0.06 -6.37 32.96
CA PHE A 786 -0.79 -5.17 33.05
C PHE A 786 -0.03 -3.90 32.65
N GLN A 787 1.26 -3.81 32.98
CA GLN A 787 2.10 -2.69 32.57
C GLN A 787 2.25 -2.62 31.05
N GLN A 788 2.48 -3.77 30.38
CA GLN A 788 2.52 -3.86 28.92
C GLN A 788 1.23 -3.29 28.28
N LEU A 789 0.06 -3.65 28.80
CA LEU A 789 -1.21 -3.11 28.32
C LEU A 789 -1.30 -1.59 28.53
N ILE A 790 -0.92 -1.09 29.70
CA ILE A 790 -0.96 0.35 30.03
C ILE A 790 -0.05 1.16 29.10
N ASP A 791 1.12 0.63 28.76
CA ASP A 791 2.13 1.30 27.94
C ASP A 791 1.91 1.14 26.43
N SER A 792 0.97 0.29 26.02
CA SER A 792 0.64 0.05 24.61
C SER A 792 0.05 1.29 23.91
N GLN A 793 -0.02 1.25 22.57
CA GLN A 793 -0.44 2.37 21.74
C GLN A 793 -1.90 2.21 21.29
N ILE A 794 -2.09 1.72 20.07
CA ILE A 794 -3.42 1.55 19.47
C ILE A 794 -4.24 0.51 20.24
N GLU A 795 -3.58 -0.50 20.82
CA GLU A 795 -4.18 -1.61 21.55
C GLU A 795 -5.02 -1.12 22.73
N ARG A 796 -4.49 -0.18 23.54
CA ARG A 796 -5.21 0.34 24.71
C ARG A 796 -6.40 1.22 24.36
N ILE A 797 -6.33 2.02 23.28
CA ILE A 797 -7.40 2.97 22.95
C ILE A 797 -8.60 2.29 22.29
N MET A 798 -8.40 1.12 21.67
CA MET A 798 -9.50 0.31 21.11
C MET A 798 -10.22 -0.55 22.18
N ALA A 799 -9.70 -0.61 23.40
CA ALA A 799 -10.24 -1.42 24.49
C ALA A 799 -10.26 -0.65 25.84
N PRO A 800 -10.94 0.51 25.93
CA PRO A 800 -10.83 1.42 27.08
C PRO A 800 -11.19 0.78 28.42
N LEU A 801 -12.14 -0.15 28.43
CA LEU A 801 -12.54 -0.90 29.63
C LEU A 801 -11.39 -1.75 30.19
N TYR A 802 -10.64 -2.44 29.33
CA TYR A 802 -9.51 -3.28 29.72
C TYR A 802 -8.31 -2.42 30.12
N TYR A 803 -8.10 -1.30 29.43
CA TYR A 803 -7.09 -0.31 29.79
C TYR A 803 -7.29 0.25 31.21
N VAL A 804 -8.52 0.66 31.57
CA VAL A 804 -8.78 1.16 32.94
C VAL A 804 -8.62 0.04 33.97
N ARG A 805 -9.12 -1.16 33.70
CA ARG A 805 -8.99 -2.31 34.61
C ARG A 805 -7.54 -2.80 34.79
N ALA A 806 -6.66 -2.58 33.81
CA ALA A 806 -5.25 -2.91 33.93
C ALA A 806 -4.58 -2.19 35.09
N TYR A 807 -4.94 -0.92 35.36
CA TYR A 807 -4.43 -0.20 36.54
C TYR A 807 -4.84 -0.87 37.86
N HIS A 808 -6.08 -1.38 37.95
CA HIS A 808 -6.50 -2.15 39.11
C HIS A 808 -5.69 -3.44 39.25
N GLY A 809 -5.55 -4.20 38.15
CA GLY A 809 -4.75 -5.43 38.12
C GLY A 809 -3.30 -5.20 38.53
N LEU A 810 -2.66 -4.14 38.03
CA LEU A 810 -1.32 -3.71 38.41
C LEU A 810 -1.26 -3.35 39.90
N GLY A 811 -2.24 -2.59 40.40
CA GLY A 811 -2.34 -2.25 41.83
C GLY A 811 -2.40 -3.49 42.71
N THR A 812 -3.22 -4.47 42.34
CA THR A 812 -3.36 -5.76 43.06
C THR A 812 -2.07 -6.56 43.05
N ALA A 813 -1.41 -6.68 41.89
CA ALA A 813 -0.14 -7.39 41.76
C ALA A 813 0.96 -6.73 42.61
N GLN A 814 1.09 -5.39 42.53
CA GLN A 814 2.10 -4.65 43.29
C GLN A 814 1.83 -4.69 44.80
N ALA A 815 0.57 -4.67 45.22
CA ALA A 815 0.22 -4.82 46.63
C ALA A 815 0.62 -6.20 47.18
N ALA A 816 0.38 -7.26 46.41
CA ALA A 816 0.78 -8.62 46.76
C ALA A 816 2.31 -8.79 46.83
N LEU A 817 3.06 -8.06 45.99
CA LEU A 817 4.53 -7.99 46.03
C LEU A 817 5.08 -7.12 47.18
N GLY A 818 4.22 -6.44 47.94
CA GLY A 818 4.64 -5.52 49.01
C GLY A 818 5.13 -4.15 48.51
N ASN A 819 4.96 -3.84 47.22
CA ASN A 819 5.35 -2.57 46.62
C ASN A 819 4.27 -1.49 46.84
N THR A 820 4.09 -1.09 48.10
CA THR A 820 2.94 -0.26 48.54
C THR A 820 2.78 1.05 47.76
N ARG A 821 3.89 1.72 47.42
CA ARG A 821 3.84 2.97 46.63
C ARG A 821 3.35 2.73 45.21
N ALA A 822 3.93 1.75 44.51
CA ALA A 822 3.52 1.41 43.14
C ALA A 822 2.04 0.95 43.10
N ALA A 823 1.61 0.18 44.11
CA ALA A 823 0.22 -0.21 44.26
C ALA A 823 -0.71 1.00 44.46
N ALA A 824 -0.34 1.93 45.33
CA ALA A 824 -1.11 3.16 45.56
C ALA A 824 -1.19 4.05 44.32
N ASP A 825 -0.09 4.19 43.58
CA ASP A 825 -0.03 4.97 42.34
C ASP A 825 -0.96 4.35 41.27
N ALA A 826 -0.92 3.02 41.09
CA ALA A 826 -1.78 2.32 40.16
C ALA A 826 -3.27 2.40 40.55
N TYR A 827 -3.61 2.19 41.82
CA TYR A 827 -5.00 2.34 42.28
C TYR A 827 -5.50 3.79 42.19
N ALA A 828 -4.64 4.79 42.38
CA ALA A 828 -5.00 6.19 42.18
C ALA A 828 -5.39 6.47 40.72
N GLN A 829 -4.63 5.94 39.75
CA GLN A 829 -4.96 6.04 38.32
C GLN A 829 -6.27 5.31 37.98
N PHE A 830 -6.49 4.12 38.52
CA PHE A 830 -7.75 3.40 38.35
C PHE A 830 -8.95 4.23 38.87
N LEU A 831 -8.84 4.79 40.07
CA LEU A 831 -9.89 5.60 40.69
C LEU A 831 -10.08 6.97 40.03
N SER A 832 -9.08 7.50 39.32
CA SER A 832 -9.25 8.74 38.55
C SER A 832 -10.14 8.56 37.33
N TYR A 833 -10.14 7.38 36.72
CA TYR A 833 -11.08 7.05 35.64
C TYR A 833 -12.46 6.68 36.20
N TRP A 834 -12.52 5.76 37.16
CA TRP A 834 -13.81 5.24 37.68
C TRP A 834 -14.03 5.55 39.16
N PRO A 835 -14.27 6.82 39.53
CA PRO A 835 -14.52 7.20 40.91
C PRO A 835 -15.87 6.72 41.42
N ARG A 836 -16.85 6.37 40.56
CA ARG A 836 -18.19 5.96 41.01
C ARG A 836 -18.36 4.44 40.95
N GLY A 837 -17.54 3.74 40.17
CA GLY A 837 -17.57 2.29 40.03
C GLY A 837 -18.83 1.81 39.33
N ARG A 838 -19.28 2.51 38.28
CA ARG A 838 -20.46 2.10 37.50
C ARG A 838 -20.16 0.86 36.65
N PHE A 839 -18.94 0.75 36.14
CA PHE A 839 -18.48 -0.44 35.43
C PHE A 839 -17.97 -1.56 36.34
N ASP A 840 -17.48 -1.23 37.55
CA ASP A 840 -16.76 -2.20 38.38
C ASP A 840 -16.78 -1.84 39.88
N SER A 841 -17.95 -1.98 40.51
CA SER A 841 -18.16 -1.51 41.88
C SER A 841 -17.31 -2.24 42.93
N GLU A 842 -17.01 -3.52 42.72
CA GLU A 842 -16.19 -4.34 43.63
C GLU A 842 -14.73 -3.89 43.59
N ARG A 843 -14.12 -3.83 42.40
CA ARG A 843 -12.74 -3.34 42.23
C ARG A 843 -12.54 -1.92 42.75
N VAL A 844 -13.52 -1.05 42.58
CA VAL A 844 -13.48 0.32 43.15
C VAL A 844 -13.49 0.31 44.68
N GLN A 845 -14.23 -0.61 45.30
CA GLN A 845 -14.21 -0.75 46.76
C GLN A 845 -12.87 -1.31 47.25
N GLU A 846 -12.30 -2.30 46.57
CA GLU A 846 -10.98 -2.86 46.87
C GLU A 846 -9.88 -1.80 46.83
N ALA A 847 -9.79 -1.06 45.71
CA ALA A 847 -8.81 0.03 45.55
C ALA A 847 -8.96 1.10 46.64
N ARG A 848 -10.19 1.50 47.00
CA ARG A 848 -10.44 2.47 48.08
C ARG A 848 -10.06 1.94 49.44
N ALA A 849 -10.33 0.67 49.73
CA ALA A 849 -9.96 0.05 50.99
C ALA A 849 -8.44 0.07 51.17
N PHE A 850 -7.69 -0.31 50.13
CA PHE A 850 -6.23 -0.24 50.13
C PHE A 850 -5.73 1.19 50.38
N MET A 851 -6.26 2.18 49.64
CA MET A 851 -5.83 3.58 49.77
C MET A 851 -6.07 4.15 51.16
N ARG A 852 -7.18 3.79 51.82
CA ARG A 852 -7.47 4.22 53.21
C ARG A 852 -6.47 3.64 54.20
N VAL A 853 -6.18 2.34 54.10
CA VAL A 853 -5.22 1.66 54.99
C VAL A 853 -3.82 2.23 54.79
N ASN A 854 -3.39 2.41 53.55
CA ASN A 854 -2.08 2.99 53.23
C ASN A 854 -1.92 4.43 53.77
N ALA A 855 -2.95 5.26 53.65
CA ALA A 855 -2.94 6.62 54.20
C ALA A 855 -2.81 6.63 55.73
N GLN A 856 -3.50 5.73 56.44
CA GLN A 856 -3.38 5.58 57.89
C GLN A 856 -1.98 5.12 58.32
N LEU A 857 -1.38 4.16 57.61
CA LEU A 857 -0.03 3.68 57.88
C LEU A 857 1.02 4.78 57.65
N THR A 858 0.88 5.55 56.56
CA THR A 858 1.80 6.67 56.26
C THR A 858 1.69 7.77 57.32
N GLN A 859 0.48 8.11 57.76
CA GLN A 859 0.28 9.08 58.85
C GLN A 859 0.88 8.60 60.17
N ASN A 860 0.74 7.31 60.50
CA ASN A 860 1.31 6.73 61.73
C ASN A 860 2.84 6.63 61.69
N LEU A 861 3.46 6.46 60.52
CA LEU A 861 4.93 6.47 60.36
C LEU A 861 5.52 7.88 60.36
N SER A 862 4.70 8.90 60.02
CA SER A 862 5.09 10.31 60.05
C SER A 862 4.97 10.98 61.42
N ARG A 863 4.27 10.33 62.36
CA ARG A 863 4.13 10.73 63.77
C ARG A 863 5.14 9.98 64.61
#